data_AF-A8WSX6-F1
#
_entry.id   AF-A8WSX6-F1
#
_cell.length_a   1.000
_cell.length_b   1.000
_cell.length_c   1.000
_cell.angle_alpha   90.00
_cell.angle_beta   90.00
_cell.angle_gamma   90.00
#
_symmetry.space_group_name_H-M   'P 1'
#
loop_
_entity.id
_entity.type
_entity.pdbx_description
1 polymer ?
#
loop_
_entity_poly.entity_id
_entity_poly.type
_entity_poly.pdbx_seq_one_letter_code
_entity_poly.pdbx_strand_id
1 'polypeptide(L)'
;MSLFGSILSLQDAINRLPQFEHQINRLEKDQQDSSSRASLRKHFVRRCLELHKQLDDHRNRIEKIRNEGAYKKGNAIEQVEKLKQRLSLLCPEKEPNSISISVDSEEEKSDLSKLRSNDQRRKSVMYDADDSQEDSDNESKIIETDVNLDGAAVPSTVIQPPPQPKPRQPIAITQPSLAPTIAERDRVESEIRRYISIHGPVIVQGNVFVAFDNWDPEAEGDLRLVKGMKYRITQTRADGWWTALDENGQRGLVPKTYLQHLKERPKTVQSKVSSRLGVRDSVIALTTTTTNTPNTARRDDSKRQSRQNDCLGKAFDDDIHLSLVCHMAPRLSTSNIGFHDLFWSPEKDQVFKRTIHISKIIRLVRFEKMPLLEHKALVRMALVDITNPKSTQVVSNVHTLVPRVKGSIWSFEKKEINTRSCIEFSDFVLRSNYSAPTVVLVIEASHIVKTTIGFEEKSLGHTYLRLIIDDKAVPSRTNVLYLDDEIMSKMKIPEASKKRVMVQVMDVPKDKISYVDSLPDVIIFNALYLPFFHYYRRRAGTILIRDNKNSLSAEYVSDPLLSVFPFICDQHDIMDVMLKLWKAKKKLLAKKTEAEQTAEFFQTFVHTAFFIRGIQMISYDIKDDVALSIRHQTFLPIIDALNKGLFKQFIANQKCLPVNILDYSLDLLGSHSID
;
A
#
# COMPACT_ATOMS: atom_id res chain seq x y z
N MET A 1 6.10 -39.74 -18.69
CA MET A 1 7.18 -39.02 -19.42
C MET A 1 6.77 -37.56 -19.56
N SER A 2 7.71 -36.62 -19.62
CA SER A 2 7.40 -35.19 -19.75
C SER A 2 7.44 -34.77 -21.22
N LEU A 3 6.38 -34.12 -21.68
CA LEU A 3 6.40 -33.28 -22.89
C LEU A 3 6.55 -31.81 -22.45
N PHE A 4 6.80 -30.90 -23.40
CA PHE A 4 7.12 -29.48 -23.17
C PHE A 4 8.43 -29.19 -22.41
N GLY A 5 9.55 -29.72 -22.93
CA GLY A 5 10.83 -29.04 -22.79
C GLY A 5 10.92 -27.91 -23.82
N SER A 6 10.72 -26.65 -23.42
CA SER A 6 10.88 -25.51 -24.33
C SER A 6 12.36 -25.31 -24.70
N ILE A 7 12.62 -25.06 -25.99
CA ILE A 7 13.96 -24.77 -26.50
C ILE A 7 14.31 -23.33 -26.13
N LEU A 8 15.03 -23.16 -25.02
CA LEU A 8 15.52 -21.86 -24.56
C LEU A 8 16.54 -21.31 -25.56
N SER A 9 16.34 -20.09 -26.07
CA SER A 9 17.33 -19.48 -26.97
C SER A 9 18.57 -19.00 -26.21
N LEU A 10 19.68 -18.80 -26.92
CA LEU A 10 20.89 -18.23 -26.32
C LEU A 10 20.64 -16.80 -25.81
N GLN A 11 19.73 -16.04 -26.44
CA GLN A 11 19.38 -14.69 -25.99
C GLN A 11 18.54 -14.72 -24.71
N ASP A 12 17.61 -15.67 -24.56
CA ASP A 12 16.83 -15.83 -23.32
C ASP A 12 17.72 -16.20 -22.14
N ALA A 13 18.73 -17.05 -22.37
CA ALA A 13 19.74 -17.38 -21.37
C ALA A 13 20.57 -16.15 -20.96
N ILE A 14 21.00 -15.32 -21.92
CA ILE A 14 21.72 -14.07 -21.64
C ILE A 14 20.82 -13.08 -20.86
N ASN A 15 19.56 -12.92 -21.26
CA ASN A 15 18.58 -12.04 -20.62
C ASN A 15 18.29 -12.43 -19.15
N ARG A 16 18.59 -13.68 -18.76
CA ARG A 16 18.41 -14.19 -17.39
C ARG A 16 19.59 -13.90 -16.46
N LEU A 17 20.78 -13.60 -16.98
CA LEU A 17 21.98 -13.36 -16.16
C LEU A 17 21.85 -12.16 -15.19
N PRO A 18 21.24 -11.02 -15.56
CA PRO A 18 20.98 -9.91 -14.61
C PRO A 18 20.07 -10.30 -13.44
N GLN A 19 19.19 -11.29 -13.60
CA GLN A 19 18.32 -11.77 -12.52
C GLN A 19 19.12 -12.57 -11.48
N PHE A 20 20.08 -13.39 -11.94
CA PHE A 20 21.02 -14.08 -11.06
C PHE A 20 21.94 -13.10 -10.34
N GLU A 21 22.48 -12.11 -11.05
CA GLU A 21 23.31 -11.06 -10.46
C GLU A 21 22.54 -10.25 -9.40
N HIS A 22 21.29 -9.84 -9.67
CA HIS A 22 20.46 -9.16 -8.68
C HIS A 22 20.22 -10.00 -7.41
N GLN A 23 20.03 -11.32 -7.56
CA GLN A 23 19.87 -12.23 -6.43
C GLN A 23 21.16 -12.38 -5.60
N ILE A 24 22.32 -12.42 -6.25
CA ILE A 24 23.63 -12.42 -5.57
C ILE A 24 23.88 -11.07 -4.88
N ASN A 25 23.66 -9.94 -5.55
CA ASN A 25 23.76 -8.59 -4.99
C ASN A 25 22.85 -8.38 -3.76
N ARG A 26 21.75 -9.16 -3.64
CA ARG A 26 20.88 -9.19 -2.46
C ARG A 26 21.45 -10.10 -1.36
N LEU A 27 21.98 -11.27 -1.69
CA LEU A 27 22.68 -12.14 -0.72
C LEU A 27 23.94 -11.46 -0.15
N GLU A 28 24.69 -10.70 -0.94
CA GLU A 28 25.84 -9.89 -0.47
C GLU A 28 25.42 -8.89 0.63
N LYS A 29 24.20 -8.34 0.55
CA LYS A 29 23.63 -7.44 1.57
C LYS A 29 23.06 -8.21 2.75
N ASP A 30 22.32 -9.30 2.49
CA ASP A 30 21.73 -10.17 3.51
C ASP A 30 22.83 -10.86 4.40
N GLN A 31 24.09 -10.94 3.94
CA GLN A 31 25.20 -11.60 4.64
C GLN A 31 25.47 -10.98 6.02
N GLN A 32 25.49 -9.65 6.14
CA GLN A 32 25.84 -8.95 7.38
C GLN A 32 24.83 -9.22 8.52
N ASP A 33 23.52 -9.20 8.22
CA ASP A 33 22.47 -9.51 9.18
C ASP A 33 22.47 -10.98 9.61
N SER A 34 22.83 -11.89 8.70
CA SER A 34 22.73 -13.35 8.88
C SER A 34 23.61 -13.90 10.02
N SER A 35 24.74 -13.25 10.29
CA SER A 35 25.73 -13.65 11.30
C SER A 35 25.15 -13.72 12.73
N SER A 36 24.12 -12.91 13.00
CA SER A 36 23.55 -12.72 14.34
C SER A 36 22.67 -13.86 14.87
N ARG A 37 22.15 -14.75 14.01
CA ARG A 37 21.15 -15.78 14.42
C ARG A 37 21.31 -17.07 13.62
N ALA A 38 21.52 -18.20 14.31
CA ALA A 38 21.70 -19.52 13.70
C ALA A 38 20.57 -19.94 12.72
N SER A 39 19.32 -19.53 12.97
CA SER A 39 18.19 -19.78 12.05
C SER A 39 18.29 -18.95 10.76
N LEU A 40 18.74 -17.69 10.84
CA LEU A 40 18.98 -16.85 9.67
C LEU A 40 20.18 -17.36 8.86
N ARG A 41 21.28 -17.75 9.51
CA ARG A 41 22.43 -18.39 8.83
C ARG A 41 22.02 -19.69 8.12
N LYS A 42 21.19 -20.55 8.73
CA LYS A 42 20.67 -21.76 8.05
C LYS A 42 19.80 -21.43 6.82
N HIS A 43 18.97 -20.38 6.90
CA HIS A 43 18.19 -19.92 5.75
C HIS A 43 19.08 -19.31 4.65
N PHE A 44 20.09 -18.54 5.03
CA PHE A 44 21.09 -17.93 4.14
C PHE A 44 21.87 -19.00 3.36
N VAL A 45 22.50 -19.95 4.06
CA VAL A 45 23.26 -21.06 3.44
C VAL A 45 22.38 -21.88 2.50
N ARG A 46 21.14 -22.21 2.89
CA ARG A 46 20.18 -22.92 2.01
C ARG A 46 19.89 -22.13 0.72
N ARG A 47 19.78 -20.80 0.81
CA ARG A 47 19.51 -19.93 -0.35
C ARG A 47 20.75 -19.79 -1.25
N CYS A 48 21.96 -19.80 -0.70
CA CYS A 48 23.20 -19.86 -1.47
C CYS A 48 23.36 -21.19 -2.21
N LEU A 49 23.09 -22.33 -1.55
CA LEU A 49 23.15 -23.65 -2.19
C LEU A 49 22.12 -23.83 -3.31
N GLU A 50 20.88 -23.37 -3.10
CA GLU A 50 19.83 -23.39 -4.12
C GLU A 50 20.20 -22.51 -5.33
N LEU A 51 20.76 -21.32 -5.10
CA LEU A 51 21.17 -20.43 -6.18
C LEU A 51 22.40 -20.94 -6.95
N HIS A 52 23.34 -21.64 -6.28
CA HIS A 52 24.44 -22.36 -6.93
C HIS A 52 23.91 -23.43 -7.88
N LYS A 53 23.02 -24.30 -7.39
CA LYS A 53 22.38 -25.34 -8.19
C LYS A 53 21.66 -24.76 -9.40
N GLN A 54 20.95 -23.64 -9.25
CA GLN A 54 20.26 -22.97 -10.37
C GLN A 54 21.23 -22.37 -11.40
N LEU A 55 22.41 -21.90 -10.98
CA LEU A 55 23.48 -21.45 -11.89
C LEU A 55 24.11 -22.62 -12.65
N ASP A 56 24.34 -23.76 -11.99
CA ASP A 56 24.81 -24.98 -12.65
C ASP A 56 23.79 -25.54 -13.64
N ASP A 57 22.51 -25.62 -13.26
CA ASP A 57 21.41 -25.97 -14.16
C ASP A 57 21.31 -25.00 -15.36
N HIS A 58 21.62 -23.72 -15.17
CA HIS A 58 21.62 -22.71 -16.22
C HIS A 58 22.83 -22.86 -17.16
N ARG A 59 24.03 -23.07 -16.62
CA ARG A 59 25.24 -23.39 -17.39
C ARG A 59 25.03 -24.65 -18.23
N ASN A 60 24.52 -25.73 -17.63
CA ASN A 60 24.22 -26.99 -18.30
C ASN A 60 23.19 -26.85 -19.43
N ARG A 61 22.29 -25.85 -19.36
CA ARG A 61 21.37 -25.51 -20.46
C ARG A 61 22.10 -24.75 -21.57
N ILE A 62 22.88 -23.71 -21.23
CA ILE A 62 23.68 -22.93 -22.20
C ILE A 62 24.64 -23.85 -22.97
N GLU A 63 25.34 -24.76 -22.29
CA GLU A 63 26.25 -25.73 -22.92
C GLU A 63 25.55 -26.63 -23.94
N LYS A 64 24.27 -27.00 -23.72
CA LYS A 64 23.48 -27.85 -24.62
C LYS A 64 22.89 -27.10 -25.83
N ILE A 65 22.90 -25.76 -25.86
CA ILE A 65 22.47 -24.99 -27.04
C ILE A 65 23.46 -25.22 -28.19
N ARG A 66 22.99 -25.80 -29.31
CA ARG A 66 23.80 -26.08 -30.51
C ARG A 66 23.76 -24.90 -31.48
N ASN A 67 24.94 -24.38 -31.80
CA ASN A 67 25.25 -23.43 -32.88
C ASN A 67 24.25 -22.27 -33.11
N GLU A 68 24.46 -21.17 -32.39
CA GLU A 68 24.81 -19.91 -33.06
C GLU A 68 25.65 -19.02 -32.12
N GLY A 69 26.53 -18.19 -32.66
CA GLY A 69 27.32 -17.22 -31.88
C GLY A 69 28.20 -17.81 -30.77
N ALA A 70 29.15 -18.69 -31.10
CA ALA A 70 30.06 -19.34 -30.13
C ALA A 70 30.73 -18.37 -29.13
N TYR A 71 31.09 -17.16 -29.56
CA TYR A 71 31.63 -16.10 -28.70
C TYR A 71 30.61 -15.62 -27.64
N LYS A 72 29.34 -15.42 -28.03
CA LYS A 72 28.25 -15.05 -27.10
C LYS A 72 28.01 -16.16 -26.07
N LYS A 73 28.04 -17.43 -26.52
CA LYS A 73 27.94 -18.61 -25.65
C LYS A 73 29.10 -18.70 -24.66
N GLY A 74 30.33 -18.46 -25.11
CA GLY A 74 31.52 -18.41 -24.25
C GLY A 74 31.40 -17.34 -23.16
N ASN A 75 31.11 -16.08 -23.54
CA ASN A 75 30.90 -14.98 -22.59
C ASN A 75 29.75 -15.26 -21.60
N ALA A 76 28.65 -15.86 -22.04
CA ALA A 76 27.54 -16.24 -21.15
C ALA A 76 27.96 -17.29 -20.10
N ILE A 77 28.76 -18.30 -20.50
CA ILE A 77 29.32 -19.30 -19.56
C ILE A 77 30.33 -18.64 -18.61
N GLU A 78 31.19 -17.76 -19.10
CA GLU A 78 32.16 -17.01 -18.28
C GLU A 78 31.47 -16.11 -17.25
N GLN A 79 30.36 -15.47 -17.61
CA GLN A 79 29.53 -14.70 -16.67
C GLN A 79 28.88 -15.59 -15.62
N VAL A 80 28.34 -16.77 -15.99
CA VAL A 80 27.80 -17.73 -15.02
C VAL A 80 28.88 -18.20 -14.03
N GLU A 81 30.09 -18.52 -14.49
CA GLU A 81 31.17 -18.92 -13.58
C GLU A 81 31.68 -17.77 -12.70
N LYS A 82 31.71 -16.52 -13.18
CA LYS A 82 31.98 -15.34 -12.33
C LYS A 82 30.91 -15.15 -11.24
N LEU A 83 29.64 -15.36 -11.57
CA LEU A 83 28.54 -15.31 -10.59
C LEU A 83 28.64 -16.47 -9.58
N LYS A 84 28.94 -17.70 -10.02
CA LYS A 84 29.23 -18.83 -9.11
C LYS A 84 30.43 -18.54 -8.22
N GLN A 85 31.50 -17.93 -8.73
CA GLN A 85 32.69 -17.60 -7.93
C GLN A 85 32.35 -16.59 -6.81
N ARG A 86 31.55 -15.55 -7.09
CA ARG A 86 31.02 -14.63 -6.06
C ARG A 86 30.19 -15.39 -5.02
N LEU A 87 29.32 -16.30 -5.45
CA LEU A 87 28.47 -17.08 -4.56
C LEU A 87 29.25 -18.07 -3.67
N SER A 88 30.33 -18.65 -4.17
CA SER A 88 31.27 -19.45 -3.38
C SER A 88 32.11 -18.64 -2.38
N LEU A 89 32.41 -17.37 -2.68
CA LEU A 89 33.05 -16.46 -1.72
C LEU A 89 32.08 -16.02 -0.60
N LEU A 90 30.78 -15.90 -0.91
CA LEU A 90 29.72 -15.61 0.06
C LEU A 90 29.40 -16.78 0.99
N CYS A 91 29.52 -18.01 0.48
CA CYS A 91 29.22 -19.24 1.20
C CYS A 91 30.30 -20.31 0.91
N PRO A 92 31.47 -20.24 1.58
CA PRO A 92 32.56 -21.20 1.38
C PRO A 92 32.30 -22.58 2.01
N GLU A 93 31.16 -22.77 2.69
CA GLU A 93 30.66 -24.06 3.15
C GLU A 93 30.27 -24.93 1.94
N LYS A 94 31.25 -25.69 1.42
CA LYS A 94 31.07 -26.66 0.32
C LYS A 94 30.08 -27.77 0.70
N GLU A 95 29.51 -28.39 -0.33
CA GLU A 95 28.65 -29.56 -0.21
C GLU A 95 29.31 -30.69 0.61
N PRO A 96 28.63 -31.26 1.61
CA PRO A 96 28.98 -32.57 2.14
C PRO A 96 28.53 -33.64 1.13
N ASN A 97 29.51 -34.23 0.44
CA ASN A 97 29.29 -35.39 -0.42
C ASN A 97 28.83 -36.61 0.39
N SER A 98 28.16 -37.56 -0.26
CA SER A 98 27.56 -38.72 0.38
C SER A 98 28.57 -39.72 0.97
N ILE A 99 28.40 -40.07 2.26
CA ILE A 99 28.88 -41.26 2.99
C ILE A 99 27.90 -41.41 4.18
N SER A 100 27.15 -42.49 4.45
CA SER A 100 27.35 -43.96 4.39
C SER A 100 27.91 -44.59 5.68
N ILE A 101 26.99 -44.91 6.60
CA ILE A 101 26.95 -46.06 7.54
C ILE A 101 28.26 -46.45 8.29
N SER A 102 28.25 -46.15 9.59
CA SER A 102 28.59 -47.06 10.71
C SER A 102 27.74 -46.61 11.90
N VAL A 103 26.94 -47.43 12.59
CA VAL A 103 27.20 -48.72 13.28
C VAL A 103 28.16 -48.52 14.45
N ASP A 104 27.58 -48.30 15.64
CA ASP A 104 27.68 -49.27 16.73
C ASP A 104 26.47 -49.18 17.69
N SER A 105 26.30 -50.26 18.45
CA SER A 105 25.34 -50.66 19.50
C SER A 105 24.81 -49.58 20.47
N GLU A 106 23.70 -49.75 21.20
CA GLU A 106 23.12 -50.99 21.78
C GLU A 106 21.60 -51.21 21.56
N GLU A 107 21.08 -52.30 22.15
CA GLU A 107 19.74 -52.89 22.00
C GLU A 107 18.61 -52.01 22.61
N GLU A 108 17.31 -52.19 22.34
CA GLU A 108 16.49 -53.40 22.56
C GLU A 108 15.71 -53.93 21.33
N LYS A 109 15.20 -55.16 21.44
CA LYS A 109 14.35 -55.83 20.43
C LYS A 109 12.90 -55.94 20.92
N SER A 110 11.92 -55.70 20.04
CA SER A 110 10.66 -56.47 20.08
C SER A 110 9.95 -56.56 18.71
N ASP A 111 9.87 -57.81 18.24
CA ASP A 111 8.87 -58.42 17.34
C ASP A 111 8.63 -57.97 15.89
N LEU A 112 7.96 -58.87 15.17
CA LEU A 112 8.19 -59.17 13.76
C LEU A 112 6.90 -59.46 12.99
N SER A 113 6.86 -58.91 11.77
CA SER A 113 6.25 -59.51 10.56
C SER A 113 4.74 -59.41 10.30
N LYS A 114 4.42 -59.50 8.99
CA LYS A 114 3.12 -59.73 8.32
C LYS A 114 2.18 -58.50 8.31
N LEU A 115 1.41 -58.25 7.24
CA LEU A 115 1.26 -58.95 5.94
C LEU A 115 0.95 -57.94 4.81
N ARG A 116 1.01 -58.38 3.55
CA ARG A 116 0.65 -57.59 2.35
C ARG A 116 -0.87 -57.60 2.09
N SER A 117 -1.31 -56.59 1.31
CA SER A 117 -2.45 -56.57 0.36
C SER A 117 -3.86 -56.92 0.84
N ASN A 118 -4.82 -56.00 0.64
CA ASN A 118 -5.79 -56.15 -0.46
C ASN A 118 -6.61 -54.88 -0.81
N ASP A 119 -7.28 -54.95 -1.97
CA ASP A 119 -8.16 -53.95 -2.58
C ASP A 119 -9.42 -53.56 -1.78
N GLN A 120 -9.90 -52.32 -2.01
CA GLN A 120 -11.22 -51.97 -2.61
C GLN A 120 -11.50 -50.46 -2.36
N ARG A 121 -11.70 -49.58 -3.35
CA ARG A 121 -12.63 -49.54 -4.51
C ARG A 121 -14.08 -49.20 -4.13
N ARG A 122 -14.45 -47.91 -4.21
CA ARG A 122 -15.82 -47.46 -4.58
C ARG A 122 -15.76 -46.35 -5.64
N LYS A 123 -16.63 -46.44 -6.64
CA LYS A 123 -16.89 -45.46 -7.70
C LYS A 123 -18.33 -44.94 -7.58
N SER A 124 -18.58 -43.74 -8.08
CA SER A 124 -19.81 -43.33 -8.79
C SER A 124 -19.53 -41.99 -9.49
N VAL A 125 -19.39 -41.94 -10.82
CA VAL A 125 -20.47 -41.81 -11.84
C VAL A 125 -21.00 -40.36 -11.85
N MET A 126 -20.69 -39.50 -12.83
CA MET A 126 -20.79 -39.55 -14.32
C MET A 126 -22.21 -39.33 -14.87
N TYR A 127 -22.30 -38.39 -15.81
CA TYR A 127 -23.29 -38.32 -16.89
C TYR A 127 -22.49 -38.00 -18.17
N ASP A 128 -22.88 -38.60 -19.28
CA ASP A 128 -22.22 -38.57 -20.61
C ASP A 128 -23.30 -38.57 -21.71
N ALA A 129 -22.88 -38.52 -22.98
CA ALA A 129 -23.66 -38.60 -24.23
C ALA A 129 -24.52 -37.36 -24.58
N ASP A 130 -24.74 -36.98 -25.85
CA ASP A 130 -24.11 -37.23 -27.17
C ASP A 130 -24.48 -35.98 -28.04
N ASP A 131 -23.91 -35.62 -29.19
CA ASP A 131 -22.95 -36.21 -30.16
C ASP A 131 -21.97 -35.06 -30.61
N SER A 132 -21.26 -34.93 -31.75
CA SER A 132 -21.08 -35.68 -33.01
C SER A 132 -19.70 -35.40 -33.64
N GLN A 133 -19.44 -35.95 -34.84
CA GLN A 133 -18.25 -35.67 -35.68
C GLN A 133 -18.59 -34.80 -36.90
N GLU A 134 -17.59 -34.10 -37.46
CA GLU A 134 -17.32 -34.08 -38.92
C GLU A 134 -15.88 -33.60 -39.21
N ASP A 135 -15.29 -34.05 -40.31
CA ASP A 135 -13.86 -33.87 -40.66
C ASP A 135 -13.62 -32.68 -41.62
N SER A 136 -12.38 -32.17 -41.65
CA SER A 136 -11.64 -31.95 -42.92
C SER A 136 -10.23 -31.38 -42.71
N ASP A 137 -9.27 -31.91 -43.47
CA ASP A 137 -7.91 -31.39 -43.56
C ASP A 137 -7.84 -30.09 -44.37
N ASN A 138 -6.81 -29.26 -44.10
CA ASN A 138 -6.17 -28.54 -45.19
C ASN A 138 -4.69 -28.26 -44.90
N GLU A 139 -3.81 -28.93 -45.65
CA GLU A 139 -2.36 -28.70 -45.64
C GLU A 139 -2.03 -27.56 -46.63
N SER A 140 -1.15 -26.62 -46.27
CA SER A 140 -0.66 -25.61 -47.22
C SER A 140 0.81 -25.25 -46.97
N LYS A 141 1.58 -25.34 -48.06
CA LYS A 141 3.04 -25.52 -48.06
C LYS A 141 3.83 -24.24 -47.80
N ILE A 142 5.04 -24.44 -47.28
CA ILE A 142 6.16 -23.50 -47.35
C ILE A 142 6.45 -23.16 -48.82
N ILE A 143 6.74 -21.89 -49.09
CA ILE A 143 7.39 -21.46 -50.35
C ILE A 143 8.57 -20.57 -49.96
N GLU A 144 9.77 -21.02 -50.30
CA GLU A 144 10.98 -20.19 -50.33
C GLU A 144 11.11 -19.59 -51.74
N THR A 145 11.53 -18.32 -51.83
CA THR A 145 11.96 -17.71 -53.10
C THR A 145 13.17 -16.81 -52.87
N ASP A 146 14.36 -17.36 -53.10
CA ASP A 146 15.55 -16.56 -53.35
C ASP A 146 15.37 -15.73 -54.63
N VAL A 147 15.88 -14.50 -54.62
CA VAL A 147 16.10 -13.71 -55.83
C VAL A 147 17.50 -13.09 -55.76
N ASN A 148 18.34 -13.44 -56.72
CA ASN A 148 19.69 -12.92 -56.88
C ASN A 148 19.91 -12.62 -58.37
N LEU A 149 20.55 -11.49 -58.69
CA LEU A 149 21.35 -11.26 -59.91
C LEU A 149 21.88 -9.81 -59.94
N ASP A 150 23.22 -9.69 -59.85
CA ASP A 150 24.16 -8.80 -60.54
C ASP A 150 23.83 -7.33 -60.93
N GLY A 151 24.89 -6.51 -60.96
CA GLY A 151 24.89 -5.14 -61.50
C GLY A 151 26.23 -4.77 -62.14
N ALA A 152 26.35 -3.55 -62.69
CA ALA A 152 27.57 -3.08 -63.36
C ALA A 152 27.84 -1.56 -63.18
N ALA A 153 29.10 -1.19 -63.42
CA ALA A 153 29.83 0.08 -63.22
C ALA A 153 29.15 1.41 -63.69
N VAL A 154 29.67 2.63 -63.49
CA VAL A 154 31.05 3.22 -63.44
C VAL A 154 31.01 4.63 -62.78
N PRO A 155 32.11 5.41 -62.58
CA PRO A 155 33.55 5.11 -62.45
C PRO A 155 34.20 5.71 -61.16
N SER A 156 35.52 5.63 -61.03
CA SER A 156 36.30 5.90 -59.79
C SER A 156 36.82 7.34 -59.58
N THR A 157 37.16 7.70 -58.34
CA THR A 157 38.29 8.60 -58.01
C THR A 157 38.81 8.31 -56.60
N VAL A 158 40.10 8.52 -56.34
CA VAL A 158 40.79 8.15 -55.08
C VAL A 158 41.19 9.39 -54.28
N ILE A 159 40.76 9.48 -53.02
CA ILE A 159 41.20 10.51 -52.06
C ILE A 159 41.46 9.86 -50.68
N GLN A 160 42.50 10.32 -49.98
CA GLN A 160 42.97 9.82 -48.69
C GLN A 160 42.11 10.32 -47.50
N PRO A 161 42.09 9.60 -46.35
CA PRO A 161 41.40 10.05 -45.14
C PRO A 161 42.07 11.29 -44.49
N PRO A 162 41.31 12.37 -44.17
CA PRO A 162 41.84 13.54 -43.45
C PRO A 162 42.20 13.26 -41.97
N PRO A 163 43.04 14.10 -41.34
CA PRO A 163 43.67 13.80 -40.03
C PRO A 163 42.80 14.12 -38.81
N GLN A 164 43.17 13.53 -37.66
CA GLN A 164 42.57 13.81 -36.35
C GLN A 164 42.80 15.27 -35.90
N PRO A 165 41.80 15.95 -35.31
CA PRO A 165 41.98 17.27 -34.70
C PRO A 165 42.74 17.20 -33.36
N LYS A 166 43.62 18.18 -33.14
CA LYS A 166 44.48 18.28 -31.94
C LYS A 166 43.69 18.63 -30.66
N PRO A 167 44.19 18.28 -29.46
CA PRO A 167 43.53 18.62 -28.20
C PRO A 167 43.37 20.13 -28.01
N ARG A 168 42.19 20.54 -27.52
CA ARG A 168 41.86 21.94 -27.24
C ARG A 168 42.33 22.30 -25.83
N GLN A 169 43.00 23.44 -25.67
CA GLN A 169 43.51 23.92 -24.37
C GLN A 169 42.36 24.22 -23.38
N PRO A 170 42.62 24.15 -22.06
CA PRO A 170 41.60 24.35 -21.04
C PRO A 170 41.05 25.78 -21.08
N ILE A 171 39.73 25.90 -21.15
CA ILE A 171 39.02 27.17 -20.93
C ILE A 171 39.06 27.46 -19.42
N ALA A 172 39.49 28.66 -19.04
CA ALA A 172 39.54 29.06 -17.64
C ALA A 172 38.15 29.05 -17.00
N ILE A 173 38.03 28.42 -15.83
CA ILE A 173 36.78 28.42 -15.05
C ILE A 173 36.67 29.79 -14.36
N THR A 174 35.87 30.69 -14.91
CA THR A 174 35.40 31.87 -14.18
C THR A 174 34.53 31.38 -13.01
N GLN A 175 35.01 31.54 -11.77
CA GLN A 175 34.26 31.13 -10.59
C GLN A 175 32.92 31.88 -10.51
N PRO A 176 31.79 31.19 -10.26
CA PRO A 176 30.56 31.86 -9.86
C PRO A 176 30.79 32.60 -8.54
N SER A 177 30.37 33.87 -8.47
CA SER A 177 30.50 34.65 -7.23
C SER A 177 29.68 34.02 -6.10
N LEU A 178 30.34 33.70 -4.99
CA LEU A 178 29.74 33.11 -3.78
C LEU A 178 29.00 34.14 -2.91
N ALA A 179 29.14 35.43 -3.20
CA ALA A 179 28.58 36.51 -2.37
C ALA A 179 27.03 36.49 -2.26
N PRO A 180 26.24 36.24 -3.33
CA PRO A 180 24.78 36.25 -3.23
C PRO A 180 24.24 35.06 -2.42
N THR A 181 24.82 33.87 -2.63
CA THR A 181 24.38 32.62 -2.00
C THR A 181 24.73 32.53 -0.52
N ILE A 182 25.79 33.22 -0.06
CA ILE A 182 26.05 33.38 1.38
C ILE A 182 25.01 34.31 2.00
N ALA A 183 24.78 35.51 1.43
CA ALA A 183 23.82 36.48 1.97
C ALA A 183 22.36 35.96 2.00
N GLU A 184 21.96 35.13 1.04
CA GLU A 184 20.65 34.49 1.02
C GLU A 184 20.53 33.34 2.05
N ARG A 185 21.61 32.57 2.25
CA ARG A 185 21.68 31.52 3.27
C ARG A 185 21.68 32.10 4.69
N ASP A 186 22.43 33.16 4.94
CA ASP A 186 22.48 33.85 6.24
C ASP A 186 21.14 34.51 6.59
N ARG A 187 20.41 35.02 5.58
CA ARG A 187 19.02 35.47 5.74
C ARG A 187 18.11 34.32 6.15
N VAL A 188 18.10 33.22 5.39
CA VAL A 188 17.26 32.06 5.71
C VAL A 188 17.60 31.47 7.09
N GLU A 189 18.88 31.41 7.46
CA GLU A 189 19.27 30.86 8.76
C GLU A 189 18.95 31.82 9.93
N SER A 190 19.09 33.13 9.75
CA SER A 190 18.65 34.11 10.77
C SER A 190 17.12 34.17 10.90
N GLU A 191 16.38 34.00 9.81
CA GLU A 191 14.91 33.85 9.79
C GLU A 191 14.49 32.58 10.57
N ILE A 192 15.16 31.44 10.34
CA ILE A 192 14.92 30.17 11.04
C ILE A 192 15.30 30.28 12.52
N ARG A 193 16.45 30.87 12.87
CA ARG A 193 16.86 31.10 14.27
C ARG A 193 15.84 32.00 14.99
N ARG A 194 15.34 33.04 14.33
CA ARG A 194 14.25 33.92 14.83
C ARG A 194 12.96 33.14 15.06
N TYR A 195 12.57 32.26 14.15
CA TYR A 195 11.35 31.44 14.28
C TYR A 195 11.46 30.43 15.44
N ILE A 196 12.57 29.69 15.53
CA ILE A 196 12.83 28.73 16.62
C ILE A 196 12.86 29.43 17.98
N SER A 197 13.45 30.63 18.06
CA SER A 197 13.52 31.42 19.30
C SER A 197 12.15 31.89 19.82
N ILE A 198 11.12 31.97 18.99
CA ILE A 198 9.79 32.48 19.37
C ILE A 198 8.76 31.34 19.53
N HIS A 199 8.97 30.17 18.91
CA HIS A 199 7.99 29.08 18.91
C HIS A 199 8.49 27.74 19.49
N GLY A 200 9.79 27.61 19.75
CA GLY A 200 10.41 26.35 20.19
C GLY A 200 10.55 25.30 19.07
N PRO A 201 11.19 24.15 19.35
CA PRO A 201 11.40 23.11 18.35
C PRO A 201 10.09 22.40 17.99
N VAL A 202 9.71 22.46 16.70
CA VAL A 202 8.52 21.80 16.15
C VAL A 202 8.70 20.27 16.17
N ILE A 203 7.64 19.54 16.50
CA ILE A 203 7.67 18.09 16.76
C ILE A 203 6.88 17.33 15.69
N VAL A 204 7.52 16.33 15.09
CA VAL A 204 6.89 15.29 14.25
C VAL A 204 7.02 13.94 14.97
N GLN A 205 5.95 13.13 14.97
CA GLN A 205 5.94 11.78 15.54
C GLN A 205 6.26 10.70 14.49
N GLY A 206 6.72 9.54 14.95
CA GLY A 206 7.07 8.37 14.13
C GLY A 206 8.52 7.90 14.30
N ASN A 207 9.47 8.84 14.41
CA ASN A 207 10.91 8.54 14.33
C ASN A 207 11.60 8.37 15.70
N VAL A 208 11.01 7.69 16.67
CA VAL A 208 11.61 7.49 18.01
C VAL A 208 12.31 6.13 18.09
N PHE A 209 13.61 6.17 18.37
CA PHE A 209 14.48 5.00 18.55
C PHE A 209 15.02 4.99 19.98
N VAL A 210 15.39 3.80 20.48
CA VAL A 210 16.10 3.64 21.76
C VAL A 210 17.55 3.28 21.47
N ALA A 211 18.50 3.94 22.14
CA ALA A 211 19.90 3.53 22.08
C ALA A 211 20.09 2.24 22.88
N PHE A 212 20.60 1.18 22.25
CA PHE A 212 20.82 -0.11 22.93
C PHE A 212 22.22 -0.24 23.54
N ASP A 213 23.13 0.70 23.25
CA ASP A 213 24.36 0.91 23.99
C ASP A 213 24.75 2.40 24.08
N ASN A 214 25.78 2.69 24.88
CA ASN A 214 26.39 4.03 24.94
C ASN A 214 27.24 4.30 23.69
N TRP A 215 27.33 5.57 23.26
CA TRP A 215 28.32 6.03 22.28
C TRP A 215 28.74 7.48 22.57
N ASP A 216 30.03 7.75 22.41
CA ASP A 216 30.68 9.04 22.69
C ASP A 216 30.87 9.83 21.39
N PRO A 217 30.64 11.17 21.36
CA PRO A 217 30.89 12.01 20.20
C PRO A 217 32.34 11.91 19.68
N GLU A 218 32.52 11.72 18.37
CA GLU A 218 33.83 11.59 17.73
C GLU A 218 34.23 12.86 16.95
N ALA A 219 33.26 13.66 16.49
CA ALA A 219 33.44 14.90 15.74
C ALA A 219 32.57 16.07 16.25
N GLU A 220 32.92 17.30 15.83
CA GLU A 220 32.12 18.49 16.15
C GLU A 220 30.77 18.47 15.41
N GLY A 221 29.68 18.32 16.16
CA GLY A 221 28.32 18.14 15.63
C GLY A 221 27.69 16.77 15.92
N ASP A 222 28.43 15.87 16.56
CA ASP A 222 27.91 14.56 17.02
C ASP A 222 27.13 14.68 18.34
N LEU A 223 26.22 13.72 18.58
CA LEU A 223 25.37 13.65 19.77
C LEU A 223 25.62 12.36 20.58
N ARG A 224 25.88 12.50 21.88
CA ARG A 224 26.12 11.37 22.80
C ARG A 224 24.89 10.45 22.88
N LEU A 225 25.09 9.15 22.64
CA LEU A 225 24.08 8.13 22.92
C LEU A 225 24.27 7.55 24.32
N VAL A 226 23.16 7.35 25.03
CA VAL A 226 23.12 6.73 26.36
C VAL A 226 22.13 5.56 26.33
N LYS A 227 22.61 4.39 26.76
CA LYS A 227 21.89 3.12 26.76
C LYS A 227 20.54 3.22 27.47
N GLY A 228 19.48 2.88 26.76
CA GLY A 228 18.10 2.94 27.22
C GLY A 228 17.38 4.28 27.00
N MET A 229 18.09 5.37 26.67
CA MET A 229 17.48 6.67 26.39
C MET A 229 16.88 6.73 24.98
N LYS A 230 15.94 7.64 24.78
CA LYS A 230 15.20 7.80 23.51
C LYS A 230 15.75 8.94 22.67
N TYR A 231 15.87 8.68 21.38
CA TYR A 231 16.40 9.61 20.39
C TYR A 231 15.41 9.76 19.23
N ARG A 232 15.07 11.01 18.87
CA ARG A 232 14.17 11.31 17.74
C ARG A 232 14.99 11.58 16.49
N ILE A 233 14.86 10.73 15.47
CA ILE A 233 15.60 10.89 14.20
C ILE A 233 14.89 11.90 13.30
N THR A 234 15.57 13.01 13.04
CA THR A 234 15.09 14.11 12.18
C THR A 234 15.45 13.91 10.71
N GLN A 235 16.53 13.18 10.43
CA GLN A 235 17.01 12.92 9.07
C GLN A 235 17.79 11.60 9.05
N THR A 236 17.46 10.73 8.09
CA THR A 236 18.25 9.52 7.78
C THR A 236 19.14 9.79 6.57
N ARG A 237 20.31 9.15 6.53
CA ARG A 237 21.28 9.22 5.42
C ARG A 237 21.69 7.80 5.02
N ALA A 238 22.12 7.63 3.78
CA ALA A 238 22.54 6.35 3.21
C ALA A 238 23.92 5.87 3.74
N ASP A 239 24.73 6.79 4.27
CA ASP A 239 26.03 6.54 4.90
C ASP A 239 25.95 5.96 6.33
N GLY A 240 24.74 5.77 6.86
CA GLY A 240 24.51 5.21 8.21
C GLY A 240 24.54 6.22 9.35
N TRP A 241 24.87 7.49 9.09
CA TRP A 241 24.86 8.56 10.08
C TRP A 241 23.52 9.28 10.08
N TRP A 242 22.84 9.32 11.22
CA TRP A 242 21.48 9.86 11.34
C TRP A 242 21.47 11.10 12.21
N THR A 243 20.68 12.11 11.86
CA THR A 243 20.60 13.35 12.63
C THR A 243 19.53 13.20 13.71
N ALA A 244 19.94 13.06 14.97
CA ALA A 244 19.07 12.84 16.11
C ALA A 244 18.80 14.12 16.92
N LEU A 245 17.76 14.05 17.74
CA LEU A 245 17.52 14.89 18.91
C LEU A 245 17.52 14.02 20.17
N ASP A 246 18.15 14.47 21.25
CA ASP A 246 18.04 13.85 22.57
C ASP A 246 16.76 14.31 23.32
N GLU A 247 16.60 13.84 24.56
CA GLU A 247 15.46 14.20 25.41
C GLU A 247 15.48 15.68 25.86
N ASN A 248 16.62 16.36 25.75
CA ASN A 248 16.80 17.80 26.03
C ASN A 248 16.59 18.69 24.78
N GLY A 249 16.41 18.09 23.60
CA GLY A 249 16.29 18.80 22.32
C GLY A 249 17.62 19.23 21.68
N GLN A 250 18.77 18.74 22.17
CA GLN A 250 20.07 18.93 21.53
C GLN A 250 20.14 18.10 20.25
N ARG A 251 20.62 18.71 19.16
CA ARG A 251 20.69 18.10 17.83
C ARG A 251 22.13 17.76 17.47
N GLY A 252 22.35 16.55 16.97
CA GLY A 252 23.63 16.15 16.38
C GLY A 252 23.54 14.85 15.59
N LEU A 253 24.67 14.42 15.04
CA LEU A 253 24.79 13.16 14.31
C LEU A 253 24.98 11.98 15.28
N VAL A 254 24.37 10.84 14.95
CA VAL A 254 24.50 9.58 15.69
C VAL A 254 24.63 8.40 14.72
N PRO A 255 25.43 7.38 15.04
CA PRO A 255 25.51 6.16 14.24
C PRO A 255 24.22 5.33 14.36
N LYS A 256 23.59 4.99 13.23
CA LYS A 256 22.42 4.09 13.15
C LYS A 256 22.64 2.78 13.92
N THR A 257 23.86 2.26 13.91
CA THR A 257 24.24 0.95 14.44
C THR A 257 23.98 0.78 15.94
N TYR A 258 23.78 1.85 16.70
CA TYR A 258 23.51 1.81 18.15
C TYR A 258 22.01 1.99 18.49
N LEU A 259 21.13 2.09 17.49
CA LEU A 259 19.71 2.45 17.66
C LEU A 259 18.75 1.31 17.30
N GLN A 260 17.76 1.07 18.16
CA GLN A 260 16.71 0.07 17.96
C GLN A 260 15.32 0.74 17.80
N HIS A 261 14.59 0.31 16.77
CA HIS A 261 13.19 0.69 16.54
C HIS A 261 12.25 -0.18 17.40
N LEU A 262 11.29 0.43 18.10
CA LEU A 262 10.23 -0.34 18.77
C LEU A 262 9.28 -0.96 17.73
N LYS A 263 9.11 -2.29 17.76
CA LYS A 263 8.00 -3.02 17.12
C LYS A 263 7.68 -4.25 17.96
N GLU A 264 6.47 -4.35 18.50
CA GLU A 264 6.02 -5.56 19.20
C GLU A 264 5.41 -6.59 18.23
N ARG A 265 5.30 -7.85 18.65
CA ARG A 265 4.72 -8.95 17.85
C ARG A 265 3.77 -9.81 18.68
N PRO A 266 2.50 -9.98 18.28
CA PRO A 266 1.60 -10.97 18.87
C PRO A 266 2.02 -12.43 18.54
N LYS A 267 1.48 -13.39 19.30
CA LYS A 267 1.52 -14.83 19.00
C LYS A 267 0.09 -15.41 19.01
N THR A 268 -0.18 -16.35 18.12
CA THR A 268 -1.48 -17.01 17.91
C THR A 268 -1.70 -18.21 18.85
N VAL A 269 -2.97 -18.42 19.25
CA VAL A 269 -3.47 -19.64 19.92
C VAL A 269 -4.91 -19.90 19.44
N GLN A 270 -5.32 -21.16 19.27
CA GLN A 270 -6.63 -21.57 18.75
C GLN A 270 -7.52 -22.28 19.79
N SER A 271 -8.83 -22.00 19.80
CA SER A 271 -9.94 -22.85 20.32
C SER A 271 -11.27 -22.16 19.95
N LYS A 272 -12.20 -22.71 19.14
CA LYS A 272 -13.07 -23.91 19.25
C LYS A 272 -14.29 -23.77 20.19
N VAL A 273 -15.48 -24.12 19.65
CA VAL A 273 -16.79 -24.40 20.30
C VAL A 273 -17.52 -23.17 20.91
N SER A 274 -18.86 -23.06 20.92
CA SER A 274 -19.95 -23.47 19.98
C SER A 274 -21.28 -22.80 20.43
N SER A 275 -22.27 -22.77 19.53
CA SER A 275 -23.72 -22.58 19.73
C SER A 275 -24.27 -21.90 21.02
N ARG A 276 -24.94 -20.74 20.83
CA ARG A 276 -26.33 -20.44 21.26
C ARG A 276 -26.63 -18.93 21.17
N LEU A 277 -27.35 -18.51 20.14
CA LEU A 277 -28.11 -17.24 20.15
C LEU A 277 -29.49 -17.50 19.53
N GLY A 278 -30.53 -17.44 20.36
CA GLY A 278 -31.93 -17.45 19.91
C GLY A 278 -32.39 -16.02 19.60
N VAL A 279 -33.26 -15.88 18.59
CA VAL A 279 -33.75 -14.59 18.10
C VAL A 279 -34.81 -14.00 19.04
N ARG A 280 -34.71 -12.68 19.32
CA ARG A 280 -35.86 -11.75 19.34
C ARG A 280 -35.45 -10.27 19.43
N ASP A 281 -35.72 -9.58 18.34
CA ASP A 281 -36.40 -8.29 18.18
C ASP A 281 -35.98 -7.05 19.01
N SER A 282 -35.61 -6.00 18.27
CA SER A 282 -35.75 -4.57 18.60
C SER A 282 -34.95 -3.93 19.76
N VAL A 283 -34.12 -2.94 19.39
CA VAL A 283 -33.57 -1.86 20.24
C VAL A 283 -32.93 -2.30 21.56
N ILE A 284 -31.78 -2.99 21.46
CA ILE A 284 -30.84 -3.14 22.58
C ILE A 284 -29.47 -2.60 22.15
N ALA A 285 -29.04 -1.52 22.80
CA ALA A 285 -27.63 -1.12 22.82
C ALA A 285 -26.84 -2.19 23.60
N LEU A 286 -25.63 -2.54 23.15
CA LEU A 286 -24.86 -3.65 23.71
C LEU A 286 -24.18 -3.29 25.05
N THR A 287 -24.98 -3.01 26.08
CA THR A 287 -24.51 -2.81 27.45
C THR A 287 -23.87 -4.09 28.00
N THR A 288 -22.55 -4.07 28.13
CA THR A 288 -21.71 -5.16 28.66
C THR A 288 -21.79 -5.25 30.18
N THR A 289 -22.93 -5.69 30.71
CA THR A 289 -23.11 -5.91 32.15
C THR A 289 -22.37 -7.16 32.63
N THR A 290 -21.15 -6.99 33.14
CA THR A 290 -20.44 -8.04 33.89
C THR A 290 -21.00 -8.15 35.31
N THR A 291 -21.63 -9.28 35.63
CA THR A 291 -22.01 -9.63 37.01
C THR A 291 -20.80 -10.17 37.77
N ASN A 292 -20.60 -9.69 39.00
CA ASN A 292 -19.48 -10.10 39.84
C ASN A 292 -19.80 -11.35 40.66
N THR A 293 -18.85 -12.30 40.68
CA THR A 293 -18.66 -13.23 41.80
C THR A 293 -17.17 -13.20 42.16
N PRO A 294 -16.80 -12.87 43.41
CA PRO A 294 -15.40 -12.83 43.81
C PRO A 294 -14.88 -14.25 44.15
N ASN A 295 -13.65 -14.57 43.75
CA ASN A 295 -12.68 -15.26 44.63
C ASN A 295 -11.25 -15.30 44.04
N THR A 296 -10.34 -14.64 44.76
CA THR A 296 -8.95 -15.03 45.05
C THR A 296 -8.18 -15.93 44.06
N ALA A 297 -7.36 -15.32 43.20
CA ALA A 297 -6.06 -15.88 42.79
C ALA A 297 -5.07 -14.73 42.49
N ARG A 298 -4.01 -14.58 43.30
CA ARG A 298 -2.95 -13.56 43.10
C ARG A 298 -1.86 -14.09 42.18
N ARG A 299 -1.56 -13.41 41.05
CA ARG A 299 -0.24 -13.35 40.36
C ARG A 299 -0.29 -12.44 39.11
N ASP A 300 0.81 -11.73 38.88
CA ASP A 300 1.19 -10.95 37.68
C ASP A 300 0.22 -9.88 37.13
N ASP A 301 0.08 -8.76 37.85
CA ASP A 301 -0.59 -7.54 37.33
C ASP A 301 0.25 -6.73 36.32
N SER A 302 1.57 -6.93 36.27
CA SER A 302 2.51 -6.09 35.50
C SER A 302 2.49 -6.25 33.97
N LYS A 303 1.67 -7.15 33.43
CA LYS A 303 1.57 -7.44 31.97
C LYS A 303 0.16 -7.34 31.39
N ARG A 304 -0.80 -6.78 32.13
CA ARG A 304 -2.19 -6.57 31.65
C ARG A 304 -2.54 -5.12 31.29
N GLN A 305 -1.69 -4.15 31.59
CA GLN A 305 -1.98 -2.73 31.39
C GLN A 305 -1.73 -2.20 29.96
N SER A 306 -1.09 -2.96 29.06
CA SER A 306 -0.73 -2.48 27.71
C SER A 306 -1.77 -2.70 26.61
N ARG A 307 -2.94 -3.28 26.91
CA ARG A 307 -4.08 -3.39 25.97
C ARG A 307 -5.17 -2.35 26.28
N GLN A 308 -4.76 -1.12 26.55
CA GLN A 308 -5.64 -0.07 27.02
C GLN A 308 -5.95 0.95 25.91
N ASN A 309 -7.05 0.69 25.20
CA ASN A 309 -7.85 1.69 24.48
C ASN A 309 -7.17 2.36 23.27
N ASP A 310 -6.60 1.54 22.38
CA ASP A 310 -6.19 1.98 21.04
C ASP A 310 -7.42 2.37 20.20
N CYS A 311 -7.41 3.59 19.64
CA CYS A 311 -8.49 4.14 18.80
C CYS A 311 -8.37 3.69 17.34
N LEU A 312 -9.43 3.84 16.54
CA LEU A 312 -9.40 3.60 15.09
C LEU A 312 -8.33 4.43 14.36
N GLY A 313 -7.95 5.59 14.92
CA GLY A 313 -6.86 6.40 14.38
C GLY A 313 -5.51 5.72 14.47
N LYS A 314 -5.18 5.17 15.66
CA LYS A 314 -3.97 4.39 15.85
C LYS A 314 -4.00 3.09 15.04
N ALA A 315 -5.14 2.40 14.99
CA ALA A 315 -5.28 1.20 14.14
C ALA A 315 -4.98 1.48 12.67
N PHE A 316 -5.43 2.64 12.15
CA PHE A 316 -5.12 3.12 10.80
C PHE A 316 -3.66 3.54 10.61
N ASP A 317 -3.03 4.12 11.63
CA ASP A 317 -1.60 4.47 11.61
C ASP A 317 -0.69 3.22 11.65
N ASP A 318 -1.09 2.18 12.38
CA ASP A 318 -0.34 0.92 12.56
C ASP A 318 -0.54 -0.08 11.40
N ASP A 319 -1.68 -0.07 10.70
CA ASP A 319 -2.00 -1.01 9.60
C ASP A 319 -2.41 -0.31 8.29
N ILE A 320 -1.49 -0.34 7.32
CA ILE A 320 -1.67 0.20 5.97
C ILE A 320 -2.86 -0.40 5.19
N HIS A 321 -3.34 -1.59 5.56
CA HIS A 321 -4.48 -2.22 4.90
C HIS A 321 -5.81 -1.53 5.20
N LEU A 322 -5.86 -0.65 6.20
CA LEU A 322 -7.01 0.19 6.53
C LEU A 322 -7.09 1.49 5.69
N SER A 323 -6.19 1.67 4.71
CA SER A 323 -6.20 2.79 3.75
C SER A 323 -7.20 2.60 2.60
N LEU A 324 -7.60 3.70 1.92
CA LEU A 324 -8.31 3.58 0.64
C LEU A 324 -7.39 3.01 -0.45
N VAL A 325 -6.07 3.21 -0.37
CA VAL A 325 -5.09 2.60 -1.29
C VAL A 325 -5.33 1.09 -1.45
N CYS A 326 -5.38 0.34 -0.35
CA CYS A 326 -5.55 -1.12 -0.38
C CYS A 326 -6.91 -1.59 -0.91
N HIS A 327 -7.96 -0.78 -0.72
CA HIS A 327 -9.30 -1.10 -1.21
C HIS A 327 -9.50 -0.69 -2.69
N MET A 328 -8.77 0.32 -3.18
CA MET A 328 -8.86 0.79 -4.56
C MET A 328 -7.84 0.15 -5.51
N ALA A 329 -6.72 -0.37 -5.00
CA ALA A 329 -5.73 -1.09 -5.80
C ALA A 329 -6.33 -2.35 -6.47
N PRO A 330 -6.05 -2.61 -7.76
CA PRO A 330 -6.39 -3.87 -8.40
C PRO A 330 -5.67 -5.03 -7.71
N ARG A 331 -6.43 -6.05 -7.30
CA ARG A 331 -5.90 -7.26 -6.63
C ARG A 331 -6.29 -8.49 -7.43
N LEU A 332 -5.37 -9.44 -7.55
CA LEU A 332 -5.65 -10.75 -8.14
C LEU A 332 -6.67 -11.53 -7.30
N SER A 333 -7.39 -12.44 -7.93
CA SER A 333 -8.20 -13.44 -7.25
C SER A 333 -7.31 -14.55 -6.68
N THR A 334 -7.86 -15.40 -5.81
CA THR A 334 -7.15 -16.54 -5.21
C THR A 334 -6.63 -17.58 -6.22
N SER A 335 -7.05 -17.52 -7.50
CA SER A 335 -6.49 -18.34 -8.58
C SER A 335 -5.31 -17.69 -9.30
N ASN A 336 -5.05 -16.40 -9.07
CA ASN A 336 -4.08 -15.55 -9.77
C ASN A 336 -4.25 -15.45 -11.31
N ILE A 337 -5.38 -15.91 -11.85
CA ILE A 337 -5.70 -15.88 -13.30
C ILE A 337 -6.56 -14.65 -13.67
N GLY A 338 -7.19 -14.01 -12.69
CA GLY A 338 -8.03 -12.82 -12.88
C GLY A 338 -8.05 -11.95 -11.62
N PHE A 339 -8.94 -10.97 -11.56
CA PHE A 339 -9.03 -10.02 -10.44
C PHE A 339 -10.10 -10.42 -9.40
N HIS A 340 -9.90 -10.00 -8.16
CA HIS A 340 -10.76 -10.32 -7.01
C HIS A 340 -12.17 -9.71 -7.13
N ASP A 341 -12.24 -8.44 -7.49
CA ASP A 341 -13.46 -7.63 -7.52
C ASP A 341 -13.66 -6.85 -8.84
N LEU A 342 -12.74 -6.97 -9.82
CA LEU A 342 -12.80 -6.26 -11.10
C LEU A 342 -13.23 -7.22 -12.23
N PHE A 343 -14.35 -6.90 -12.89
CA PHE A 343 -14.96 -7.73 -13.94
C PHE A 343 -15.43 -6.84 -15.09
N TRP A 344 -15.44 -7.35 -16.33
CA TRP A 344 -15.91 -6.61 -17.50
C TRP A 344 -17.17 -7.22 -18.11
N SER A 345 -18.03 -6.37 -18.69
CA SER A 345 -19.24 -6.72 -19.42
C SER A 345 -19.08 -6.30 -20.88
N PRO A 346 -18.82 -7.24 -21.82
CA PRO A 346 -18.67 -6.92 -23.24
C PRO A 346 -19.92 -6.25 -23.82
N GLU A 347 -21.11 -6.78 -23.52
CA GLU A 347 -22.41 -6.27 -23.98
C GLU A 347 -22.67 -4.79 -23.67
N LYS A 348 -22.11 -4.31 -22.55
CA LYS A 348 -22.38 -2.96 -22.01
C LYS A 348 -21.18 -2.04 -22.11
N ASP A 349 -20.04 -2.53 -22.59
CA ASP A 349 -18.72 -1.89 -22.52
C ASP A 349 -18.48 -1.26 -21.12
N GLN A 350 -18.72 -2.01 -20.05
CA GLN A 350 -18.75 -1.51 -18.67
C GLN A 350 -18.11 -2.50 -17.68
N VAL A 351 -17.67 -2.00 -16.52
CA VAL A 351 -17.32 -2.86 -15.37
C VAL A 351 -18.60 -3.54 -14.85
N PHE A 352 -18.57 -4.87 -14.71
CA PHE A 352 -19.77 -5.63 -14.38
C PHE A 352 -20.17 -5.48 -12.91
N LYS A 353 -21.49 -5.35 -12.69
CA LYS A 353 -22.13 -5.18 -11.38
C LYS A 353 -22.10 -6.47 -10.57
N ARG A 354 -21.34 -6.49 -9.47
CA ARG A 354 -21.65 -7.40 -8.35
C ARG A 354 -22.67 -6.70 -7.43
N THR A 355 -23.89 -7.23 -7.41
CA THR A 355 -24.93 -6.78 -6.47
C THR A 355 -24.56 -7.28 -5.07
N ILE A 356 -24.13 -6.36 -4.20
CA ILE A 356 -23.76 -6.67 -2.83
C ILE A 356 -24.96 -6.58 -1.87
N HIS A 357 -24.80 -7.16 -0.69
CA HIS A 357 -25.85 -7.20 0.34
C HIS A 357 -26.23 -5.81 0.88
N ILE A 358 -25.26 -4.89 1.01
CA ILE A 358 -25.45 -3.59 1.67
C ILE A 358 -24.79 -2.48 0.85
N SER A 359 -25.60 -1.63 0.22
CA SER A 359 -25.16 -0.47 -0.56
C SER A 359 -26.00 0.75 -0.15
N LYS A 360 -25.39 1.69 0.57
CA LYS A 360 -26.09 2.83 1.21
C LYS A 360 -25.27 4.12 1.11
N ILE A 361 -25.94 5.27 1.21
CA ILE A 361 -25.31 6.54 1.57
C ILE A 361 -25.65 6.84 3.03
N ILE A 362 -24.64 7.15 3.84
CA ILE A 362 -24.79 7.46 5.25
C ILE A 362 -24.34 8.90 5.48
N ARG A 363 -25.14 9.65 6.24
CA ARG A 363 -24.90 11.05 6.58
C ARG A 363 -24.72 11.21 8.08
N LEU A 364 -23.59 11.77 8.50
CA LEU A 364 -23.42 12.25 9.87
C LEU A 364 -24.11 13.61 10.00
N VAL A 365 -25.20 13.68 10.77
CA VAL A 365 -26.00 14.91 10.86
C VAL A 365 -25.38 15.89 11.87
N ARG A 366 -24.97 15.37 13.05
CA ARG A 366 -24.26 16.08 14.13
C ARG A 366 -23.94 15.13 15.30
N PHE A 367 -22.99 15.52 16.15
CA PHE A 367 -22.84 15.01 17.52
C PHE A 367 -23.31 16.07 18.52
N GLU A 368 -23.73 15.62 19.70
CA GLU A 368 -24.24 16.45 20.80
C GLU A 368 -23.66 16.02 22.15
N LYS A 369 -23.51 16.99 23.07
CA LYS A 369 -22.94 16.83 24.42
C LYS A 369 -21.49 16.34 24.39
N MET A 370 -20.77 16.68 23.33
CA MET A 370 -19.34 16.43 23.22
C MET A 370 -18.57 17.34 24.18
N PRO A 371 -17.40 16.93 24.70
CA PRO A 371 -16.58 17.79 25.55
C PRO A 371 -16.05 19.00 24.77
N LEU A 372 -15.64 20.04 25.51
CA LEU A 372 -14.78 21.09 24.97
C LEU A 372 -13.41 20.50 24.63
N LEU A 373 -12.78 21.00 23.57
CA LEU A 373 -11.52 20.48 23.04
C LEU A 373 -10.47 21.59 23.00
N GLU A 374 -9.22 21.21 23.21
CA GLU A 374 -8.07 22.12 23.09
C GLU A 374 -7.65 22.35 21.62
N HIS A 375 -7.75 21.30 20.80
CA HIS A 375 -7.28 21.28 19.41
C HIS A 375 -8.37 20.66 18.49
N LYS A 376 -7.97 19.79 17.56
CA LYS A 376 -8.79 19.24 16.47
C LYS A 376 -9.67 18.08 16.93
N ALA A 377 -10.90 18.03 16.42
CA ALA A 377 -11.79 16.87 16.48
C ALA A 377 -11.63 16.01 15.22
N LEU A 378 -11.72 14.70 15.36
CA LEU A 378 -11.86 13.76 14.24
C LEU A 378 -13.05 12.84 14.49
N VAL A 379 -13.62 12.31 13.42
CA VAL A 379 -14.59 11.22 13.46
C VAL A 379 -14.17 10.18 12.44
N ARG A 380 -14.05 8.93 12.89
CA ARG A 380 -13.56 7.81 12.08
C ARG A 380 -14.63 6.72 12.00
N MET A 381 -14.80 6.14 10.81
CA MET A 381 -15.77 5.09 10.54
C MET A 381 -15.13 3.93 9.80
N ALA A 382 -15.47 2.70 10.19
CA ALA A 382 -15.05 1.49 9.52
C ALA A 382 -16.13 0.41 9.66
N LEU A 383 -16.07 -0.64 8.84
CA LEU A 383 -16.71 -1.90 9.17
C LEU A 383 -15.86 -2.64 10.22
N VAL A 384 -16.52 -3.19 11.23
CA VAL A 384 -15.89 -4.09 12.20
C VAL A 384 -16.73 -5.35 12.37
N ASP A 385 -16.05 -6.50 12.50
CA ASP A 385 -16.67 -7.72 12.99
C ASP A 385 -16.64 -7.73 14.52
N ILE A 386 -17.84 -7.71 15.13
CA ILE A 386 -18.04 -7.79 16.59
C ILE A 386 -18.37 -9.20 17.08
N THR A 387 -18.18 -10.25 16.25
CA THR A 387 -18.34 -11.67 16.64
C THR A 387 -17.49 -12.04 17.86
N ASN A 388 -16.35 -11.37 18.07
CA ASN A 388 -15.56 -11.44 19.30
C ASN A 388 -15.50 -10.07 20.00
N PRO A 389 -16.38 -9.76 20.96
CA PRO A 389 -16.39 -8.49 21.68
C PRO A 389 -15.12 -8.17 22.50
N LYS A 390 -14.18 -9.12 22.65
CA LYS A 390 -12.89 -8.91 23.33
C LYS A 390 -11.74 -8.59 22.36
N SER A 391 -12.00 -8.63 21.05
CA SER A 391 -11.03 -8.42 19.98
C SER A 391 -11.78 -8.19 18.67
N THR A 392 -12.45 -7.05 18.55
CA THR A 392 -13.14 -6.65 17.32
C THR A 392 -12.14 -6.47 16.19
N GLN A 393 -12.41 -7.03 15.01
CA GLN A 393 -11.54 -6.89 13.85
C GLN A 393 -12.08 -5.81 12.91
N VAL A 394 -11.22 -4.90 12.45
CA VAL A 394 -11.56 -3.96 11.38
C VAL A 394 -11.53 -4.72 10.04
N VAL A 395 -12.60 -4.57 9.25
CA VAL A 395 -12.82 -5.35 8.01
C VAL A 395 -13.14 -4.46 6.78
N SER A 396 -12.83 -3.16 6.88
CA SER A 396 -12.78 -2.24 5.74
C SER A 396 -11.70 -1.18 5.96
N ASN A 397 -11.42 -0.37 4.94
CA ASN A 397 -10.73 0.89 5.15
C ASN A 397 -11.42 1.75 6.23
N VAL A 398 -10.63 2.59 6.90
CA VAL A 398 -11.13 3.62 7.83
C VAL A 398 -11.37 4.90 7.05
N HIS A 399 -12.61 5.41 7.05
CA HIS A 399 -12.93 6.72 6.51
C HIS A 399 -12.93 7.77 7.62
N THR A 400 -12.28 8.91 7.40
CA THR A 400 -12.14 10.00 8.38
C THR A 400 -12.88 11.26 7.92
N LEU A 401 -13.57 11.95 8.83
CA LEU A 401 -14.19 13.26 8.64
C LEU A 401 -13.79 14.22 9.77
N VAL A 402 -13.76 15.51 9.46
CA VAL A 402 -13.44 16.60 10.40
C VAL A 402 -14.71 17.42 10.66
N PRO A 403 -15.28 17.38 11.87
CA PRO A 403 -16.45 18.18 12.20
C PRO A 403 -16.11 19.64 12.52
N ARG A 404 -17.03 20.54 12.17
CA ARG A 404 -17.10 21.90 12.71
C ARG A 404 -17.61 21.86 14.16
N VAL A 405 -16.71 22.03 15.12
CA VAL A 405 -17.02 22.12 16.55
C VAL A 405 -17.61 23.49 16.90
N LYS A 406 -18.71 23.51 17.66
CA LYS A 406 -19.35 24.71 18.23
C LYS A 406 -19.87 24.39 19.63
N GLY A 407 -19.08 24.70 20.66
CA GLY A 407 -19.35 24.24 22.02
C GLY A 407 -19.45 22.72 22.07
N SER A 408 -20.49 22.19 22.73
CA SER A 408 -20.75 20.75 22.84
C SER A 408 -21.44 20.11 21.63
N ILE A 409 -21.62 20.86 20.52
CA ILE A 409 -22.20 20.36 19.27
C ILE A 409 -21.11 20.29 18.20
N TRP A 410 -21.03 19.15 17.52
CA TRP A 410 -20.18 18.96 16.34
C TRP A 410 -21.06 18.83 15.10
N SER A 411 -20.76 19.54 14.02
CA SER A 411 -21.59 19.59 12.80
C SER A 411 -20.76 19.40 11.53
N PHE A 412 -21.41 18.93 10.47
CA PHE A 412 -20.78 18.66 9.17
C PHE A 412 -21.48 19.47 8.06
N GLU A 413 -20.77 19.73 6.97
CA GLU A 413 -21.32 20.43 5.81
C GLU A 413 -22.25 19.52 5.02
N LYS A 414 -23.54 19.86 5.02
CA LYS A 414 -24.63 19.08 4.37
C LYS A 414 -24.76 19.34 2.87
N LYS A 415 -24.03 20.33 2.36
CA LYS A 415 -23.96 20.70 0.96
C LYS A 415 -22.49 20.85 0.60
N GLU A 416 -22.18 20.53 -0.65
CA GLU A 416 -20.85 20.73 -1.20
C GLU A 416 -20.59 22.24 -1.39
N ILE A 417 -19.65 22.81 -0.63
CA ILE A 417 -19.26 24.22 -0.71
C ILE A 417 -17.84 24.32 -1.29
N ASN A 418 -17.65 25.11 -2.35
CA ASN A 418 -16.37 25.21 -3.07
C ASN A 418 -15.21 25.91 -2.31
N THR A 419 -15.43 26.27 -1.04
CA THR A 419 -14.45 26.90 -0.13
C THR A 419 -14.11 26.03 1.07
N ARG A 420 -14.61 24.79 1.11
CA ARG A 420 -14.47 23.84 2.21
C ARG A 420 -13.88 22.53 1.71
N SER A 421 -13.06 21.88 2.53
CA SER A 421 -12.51 20.56 2.19
C SER A 421 -13.61 19.51 2.25
N CYS A 422 -13.54 18.53 1.34
CA CYS A 422 -14.40 17.35 1.32
C CYS A 422 -14.48 16.63 2.67
N ILE A 423 -13.45 16.67 3.52
CA ILE A 423 -13.46 16.02 4.85
C ILE A 423 -14.40 16.70 5.85
N GLU A 424 -14.87 17.93 5.59
CA GLU A 424 -15.97 18.55 6.35
C GLU A 424 -17.37 18.07 5.88
N PHE A 425 -17.48 17.36 4.75
CA PHE A 425 -18.76 16.98 4.12
C PHE A 425 -19.41 15.76 4.78
N SER A 426 -20.72 15.82 4.98
CA SER A 426 -21.44 14.88 5.85
C SER A 426 -21.69 13.48 5.29
N ASP A 427 -21.65 13.30 3.97
CA ASP A 427 -22.17 12.09 3.31
C ASP A 427 -21.05 11.19 2.79
N PHE A 428 -21.11 9.91 3.15
CA PHE A 428 -20.23 8.87 2.65
C PHE A 428 -21.02 7.69 2.08
N VAL A 429 -20.44 7.02 1.07
CA VAL A 429 -20.95 5.75 0.54
C VAL A 429 -20.41 4.62 1.44
N LEU A 430 -21.26 3.67 1.75
CA LEU A 430 -20.90 2.40 2.38
C LEU A 430 -21.30 1.25 1.46
N ARG A 431 -20.32 0.43 1.09
CA ARG A 431 -20.50 -0.88 0.46
C ARG A 431 -20.04 -1.97 1.43
N SER A 432 -20.87 -3.00 1.60
CA SER A 432 -20.51 -4.25 2.28
C SER A 432 -21.20 -5.43 1.60
N ASN A 433 -20.43 -6.49 1.35
CA ASN A 433 -20.95 -7.78 0.90
C ASN A 433 -20.95 -8.85 2.01
N TYR A 434 -20.71 -8.45 3.27
CA TYR A 434 -20.85 -9.34 4.41
C TYR A 434 -22.33 -9.63 4.68
N SER A 435 -22.66 -10.91 4.87
CA SER A 435 -23.99 -11.39 5.27
C SER A 435 -24.17 -11.57 6.79
N ALA A 436 -23.07 -11.54 7.56
CA ALA A 436 -23.12 -11.73 9.00
C ALA A 436 -23.61 -10.45 9.72
N PRO A 437 -24.67 -10.52 10.56
CA PRO A 437 -25.19 -9.35 11.28
C PRO A 437 -24.26 -8.86 12.41
N THR A 438 -23.17 -9.59 12.67
CA THR A 438 -22.04 -9.18 13.51
C THR A 438 -21.06 -8.24 12.81
N VAL A 439 -21.15 -8.04 11.48
CA VAL A 439 -20.44 -6.97 10.79
C VAL A 439 -21.26 -5.68 10.87
N VAL A 440 -20.73 -4.70 11.57
CA VAL A 440 -21.39 -3.43 11.87
C VAL A 440 -20.52 -2.24 11.46
N LEU A 441 -21.14 -1.10 11.21
CA LEU A 441 -20.41 0.16 11.05
C LEU A 441 -20.09 0.70 12.45
N VAL A 442 -18.81 0.80 12.79
CA VAL A 442 -18.36 1.60 13.94
C VAL A 442 -18.26 3.07 13.52
N ILE A 443 -18.66 3.96 14.44
CA ILE A 443 -18.47 5.41 14.35
C ILE A 443 -17.79 5.84 15.64
N GLU A 444 -16.51 6.18 15.58
CA GLU A 444 -15.73 6.68 16.69
C GLU A 444 -15.56 8.19 16.60
N ALA A 445 -15.75 8.90 17.71
CA ALA A 445 -15.32 10.28 17.86
C ALA A 445 -13.99 10.31 18.60
N SER A 446 -13.04 11.09 18.11
CA SER A 446 -11.72 11.27 18.72
C SER A 446 -11.31 12.74 18.72
N HIS A 447 -10.28 13.07 19.50
CA HIS A 447 -9.67 14.40 19.47
C HIS A 447 -8.15 14.31 19.55
N ILE A 448 -7.50 15.32 18.98
CA ILE A 448 -6.05 15.48 19.06
C ILE A 448 -5.71 16.19 20.37
N VAL A 449 -4.83 15.60 21.15
CA VAL A 449 -4.31 16.13 22.41
C VAL A 449 -2.82 16.43 22.25
N LYS A 450 -2.37 17.58 22.75
CA LYS A 450 -0.94 17.94 22.72
C LYS A 450 -0.23 17.34 23.93
N THR A 451 0.72 16.45 23.66
CA THR A 451 1.60 15.84 24.66
C THR A 451 2.98 16.51 24.63
N THR A 452 3.83 16.20 25.61
CA THR A 452 5.25 16.60 25.61
C THR A 452 6.06 16.00 24.44
N ILE A 453 5.55 14.95 23.79
CA ILE A 453 6.25 14.21 22.73
C ILE A 453 5.57 14.44 21.34
N GLY A 454 4.62 15.36 21.24
CA GLY A 454 3.87 15.67 20.00
C GLY A 454 2.36 15.50 20.15
N PHE A 455 1.65 15.25 19.05
CA PHE A 455 0.20 15.11 19.04
C PHE A 455 -0.26 13.65 19.17
N GLU A 456 -1.26 13.38 20.00
CA GLU A 456 -1.82 12.04 20.27
C GLU A 456 -3.33 12.05 20.00
N GLU A 457 -3.85 11.08 19.24
CA GLU A 457 -5.30 10.95 18.97
C GLU A 457 -5.98 10.09 20.04
N LYS A 458 -6.84 10.69 20.86
CA LYS A 458 -7.56 9.99 21.94
C LYS A 458 -9.01 9.75 21.60
N SER A 459 -9.51 8.57 21.95
CA SER A 459 -10.93 8.23 21.83
C SER A 459 -11.77 9.09 22.77
N LEU A 460 -12.90 9.57 22.27
CA LEU A 460 -13.98 10.18 23.07
C LEU A 460 -15.20 9.26 23.14
N GLY A 461 -15.05 8.00 22.74
CA GLY A 461 -16.11 6.99 22.69
C GLY A 461 -16.56 6.66 21.26
N HIS A 462 -17.08 5.46 21.08
CA HIS A 462 -17.54 4.93 19.81
C HIS A 462 -18.98 4.42 19.88
N THR A 463 -19.59 4.16 18.74
CA THR A 463 -20.93 3.56 18.67
C THR A 463 -21.07 2.68 17.43
N TYR A 464 -22.07 1.79 17.43
CA TYR A 464 -22.28 0.80 16.37
C TYR A 464 -23.63 0.99 15.69
N LEU A 465 -23.61 1.14 14.36
CA LEU A 465 -24.79 1.04 13.52
C LEU A 465 -24.85 -0.37 12.91
N ARG A 466 -25.87 -1.16 13.30
CA ARG A 466 -26.16 -2.44 12.65
C ARG A 466 -26.54 -2.22 11.19
N LEU A 467 -25.90 -2.96 10.30
CA LEU A 467 -26.10 -2.85 8.85
C LEU A 467 -27.09 -3.88 8.30
N ILE A 468 -27.29 -4.99 9.04
CA ILE A 468 -28.31 -6.00 8.78
C ILE A 468 -29.27 -6.03 9.98
N ILE A 469 -30.56 -6.07 9.69
CA ILE A 469 -31.67 -6.19 10.65
C ILE A 469 -32.67 -7.16 10.02
N ASP A 470 -33.00 -8.24 10.71
CA ASP A 470 -33.98 -9.26 10.29
C ASP A 470 -33.73 -9.75 8.84
N ASP A 471 -32.48 -10.16 8.61
CA ASP A 471 -31.86 -10.59 7.34
C ASP A 471 -32.00 -9.61 6.15
N LYS A 472 -32.25 -8.33 6.45
CA LYS A 472 -32.40 -7.25 5.46
C LYS A 472 -31.41 -6.12 5.73
N ALA A 473 -30.98 -5.44 4.67
CA ALA A 473 -30.14 -4.26 4.78
C ALA A 473 -30.85 -3.13 5.55
N VAL A 474 -30.09 -2.43 6.41
CA VAL A 474 -30.58 -1.38 7.31
C VAL A 474 -31.51 -0.36 6.61
N PRO A 475 -32.73 -0.12 7.14
CA PRO A 475 -33.72 0.73 6.48
C PRO A 475 -33.29 2.20 6.47
N SER A 476 -33.70 2.92 5.43
CA SER A 476 -33.38 4.33 5.25
C SER A 476 -34.17 5.21 6.22
N ARG A 477 -33.54 5.57 7.34
CA ARG A 477 -34.09 6.39 8.42
C ARG A 477 -33.00 7.19 9.13
N THR A 478 -33.43 8.19 9.89
CA THR A 478 -32.55 8.83 10.89
C THR A 478 -32.52 7.97 12.15
N ASN A 479 -31.31 7.67 12.63
CA ASN A 479 -31.05 6.97 13.89
C ASN A 479 -30.37 7.94 14.86
N VAL A 480 -30.63 7.79 16.15
CA VAL A 480 -29.86 8.43 17.22
C VAL A 480 -29.08 7.33 17.93
N LEU A 481 -27.76 7.47 17.97
CA LEU A 481 -26.86 6.50 18.57
C LEU A 481 -26.11 7.16 19.73
N TYR A 482 -25.84 6.42 20.80
CA TYR A 482 -25.09 6.90 21.95
C TYR A 482 -23.64 6.44 21.85
N LEU A 483 -22.69 7.33 22.17
CA LEU A 483 -21.28 6.97 22.21
C LEU A 483 -21.01 6.27 23.54
N ASP A 484 -20.64 5.00 23.46
CA ASP A 484 -20.11 4.25 24.58
C ASP A 484 -18.63 4.61 24.78
N ASP A 485 -18.30 4.92 26.03
CA ASP A 485 -17.01 5.39 26.51
C ASP A 485 -16.75 4.57 27.78
N GLU A 486 -15.63 3.83 27.81
CA GLU A 486 -15.36 2.85 28.88
C GLU A 486 -15.12 3.45 30.27
N ILE A 487 -14.92 4.77 30.35
CA ILE A 487 -14.82 5.52 31.59
C ILE A 487 -16.26 5.89 32.02
N MET A 488 -17.06 6.37 31.07
CA MET A 488 -18.45 6.77 31.30
C MET A 488 -19.38 5.58 31.57
N SER A 489 -19.14 4.40 31.00
CA SER A 489 -19.98 3.21 31.17
C SER A 489 -20.01 2.67 32.60
N LYS A 490 -18.96 2.94 33.37
CA LYS A 490 -18.82 2.59 34.79
C LYS A 490 -19.57 3.55 35.72
N MET A 491 -19.93 4.74 35.23
CA MET A 491 -20.74 5.72 35.94
C MET A 491 -22.20 5.61 35.50
N LYS A 492 -23.16 5.57 36.44
CA LYS A 492 -24.60 5.54 36.13
C LYS A 492 -25.11 6.91 35.67
N ILE A 493 -24.69 7.33 34.48
CA ILE A 493 -24.98 8.65 33.90
C ILE A 493 -26.37 8.65 33.23
N PRO A 494 -27.24 9.64 33.52
CA PRO A 494 -28.54 9.79 32.87
C PRO A 494 -28.42 9.88 31.34
N GLU A 495 -29.37 9.31 30.60
CA GLU A 495 -29.41 9.38 29.13
C GLU A 495 -29.47 10.82 28.60
N ALA A 496 -30.11 11.72 29.37
CA ALA A 496 -30.08 13.17 29.16
C ALA A 496 -28.65 13.74 29.05
N SER A 497 -27.64 13.12 29.69
CA SER A 497 -26.24 13.55 29.69
C SER A 497 -25.32 12.71 28.78
N LYS A 498 -25.76 11.56 28.25
CA LYS A 498 -24.94 10.71 27.36
C LYS A 498 -24.63 11.41 26.03
N LYS A 499 -23.33 11.44 25.66
CA LYS A 499 -22.80 11.78 24.33
C LYS A 499 -23.60 11.05 23.23
N ARG A 500 -24.03 11.75 22.17
CA ARG A 500 -24.82 11.12 21.10
C ARG A 500 -24.52 11.66 19.71
N VAL A 501 -24.70 10.81 18.70
CA VAL A 501 -24.61 11.15 17.27
C VAL A 501 -25.95 10.88 16.58
N MET A 502 -26.34 11.77 15.68
CA MET A 502 -27.49 11.61 14.80
C MET A 502 -27.00 11.21 13.40
N VAL A 503 -27.45 10.05 12.92
CA VAL A 503 -26.96 9.41 11.68
C VAL A 503 -28.15 9.11 10.77
N GLN A 504 -28.15 9.65 9.56
CA GLN A 504 -29.18 9.39 8.56
C GLN A 504 -28.69 8.34 7.55
N VAL A 505 -29.40 7.20 7.48
CA VAL A 505 -29.20 6.17 6.47
C VAL A 505 -30.10 6.47 5.28
N MET A 506 -29.55 6.36 4.06
CA MET A 506 -30.25 6.61 2.81
C MET A 506 -29.89 5.52 1.79
N ASP A 507 -30.83 5.18 0.91
CA ASP A 507 -30.55 4.34 -0.26
C ASP A 507 -29.69 5.10 -1.28
N VAL A 508 -28.95 4.37 -2.10
CA VAL A 508 -28.21 4.95 -3.22
C VAL A 508 -29.23 5.48 -4.25
N PRO A 509 -29.17 6.77 -4.63
CA PRO A 509 -30.04 7.34 -5.67
C PRO A 509 -29.94 6.56 -6.98
N LYS A 510 -31.06 6.39 -7.70
CA LYS A 510 -31.13 5.53 -8.90
C LYS A 510 -30.11 5.89 -9.99
N ASP A 511 -29.82 7.18 -10.15
CA ASP A 511 -28.80 7.76 -11.04
C ASP A 511 -27.35 7.39 -10.67
N LYS A 512 -27.11 6.94 -9.43
CA LYS A 512 -25.79 6.60 -8.90
C LYS A 512 -25.54 5.09 -8.75
N ILE A 513 -26.55 4.24 -8.97
CA ILE A 513 -26.44 2.79 -8.73
C ILE A 513 -25.33 2.17 -9.59
N SER A 514 -25.26 2.47 -10.89
CA SER A 514 -24.21 1.97 -11.79
C SER A 514 -22.80 2.40 -11.36
N TYR A 515 -22.64 3.65 -10.91
CA TYR A 515 -21.37 4.16 -10.40
C TYR A 515 -20.93 3.38 -9.16
N VAL A 516 -21.83 3.23 -8.18
CA VAL A 516 -21.54 2.53 -6.91
C VAL A 516 -21.30 1.04 -7.15
N ASP A 517 -22.00 0.40 -8.08
CA ASP A 517 -21.88 -1.04 -8.37
C ASP A 517 -20.64 -1.42 -9.18
N SER A 518 -19.90 -0.44 -9.73
CA SER A 518 -18.57 -0.68 -10.32
C SER A 518 -17.44 -0.77 -9.28
N LEU A 519 -17.73 -0.44 -8.01
CA LEU A 519 -16.75 -0.34 -6.92
C LEU A 519 -16.58 -1.67 -6.15
N PRO A 520 -15.46 -1.83 -5.42
CA PRO A 520 -15.19 -2.99 -4.57
C PRO A 520 -16.35 -3.40 -3.65
N ASP A 521 -16.39 -4.68 -3.27
CA ASP A 521 -17.45 -5.27 -2.45
C ASP A 521 -17.56 -4.69 -1.04
N VAL A 522 -16.42 -4.23 -0.51
CA VAL A 522 -16.29 -3.62 0.81
C VAL A 522 -15.45 -2.36 0.69
N ILE A 523 -16.06 -1.19 0.89
CA ILE A 523 -15.38 0.12 0.89
C ILE A 523 -16.26 1.19 1.57
N ILE A 524 -15.64 2.14 2.28
CA ILE A 524 -16.29 3.32 2.87
C ILE A 524 -15.56 4.58 2.43
N PHE A 525 -16.24 5.53 1.79
CA PHE A 525 -15.58 6.73 1.25
C PHE A 525 -16.51 7.92 1.05
N ASN A 526 -15.94 9.12 0.97
CA ASN A 526 -16.68 10.37 0.79
C ASN A 526 -17.52 10.39 -0.50
N ALA A 527 -18.82 10.67 -0.39
CA ALA A 527 -19.76 10.50 -1.50
C ALA A 527 -19.54 11.48 -2.68
N LEU A 528 -18.69 12.50 -2.52
CA LEU A 528 -18.28 13.40 -3.61
C LEU A 528 -17.29 12.75 -4.57
N TYR A 529 -16.50 11.77 -4.11
CA TYR A 529 -15.47 11.08 -4.90
C TYR A 529 -16.03 9.98 -5.81
N LEU A 530 -17.31 9.61 -5.66
CA LEU A 530 -17.96 8.53 -6.41
C LEU A 530 -17.68 8.53 -7.93
N PRO A 531 -17.72 9.67 -8.66
CA PRO A 531 -17.37 9.69 -10.08
C PRO A 531 -15.92 9.28 -10.33
N PHE A 532 -14.97 9.78 -9.54
CA PHE A 532 -13.55 9.47 -9.69
C PHE A 532 -13.27 7.99 -9.49
N PHE A 533 -13.87 7.38 -8.47
CA PHE A 533 -13.67 5.97 -8.17
C PHE A 533 -14.31 5.08 -9.25
N HIS A 534 -15.48 5.47 -9.78
CA HIS A 534 -16.11 4.81 -10.92
C HIS A 534 -15.26 4.88 -12.20
N TYR A 535 -14.80 6.07 -12.61
CA TYR A 535 -13.99 6.20 -13.83
C TYR A 535 -12.59 5.57 -13.69
N TYR A 536 -12.00 5.58 -12.48
CA TYR A 536 -10.79 4.81 -12.18
C TYR A 536 -11.03 3.31 -12.42
N ARG A 537 -12.07 2.75 -11.80
CA ARG A 537 -12.46 1.34 -11.93
C ARG A 537 -12.76 0.97 -13.38
N ARG A 538 -13.42 1.87 -14.13
CA ARG A 538 -13.62 1.72 -15.58
C ARG A 538 -12.31 1.64 -16.34
N ARG A 539 -11.38 2.59 -16.16
CA ARG A 539 -10.07 2.54 -16.84
C ARG A 539 -9.29 1.28 -16.49
N ALA A 540 -9.32 0.86 -15.22
CA ALA A 540 -8.71 -0.40 -14.78
C ALA A 540 -9.33 -1.60 -15.51
N GLY A 541 -10.66 -1.72 -15.56
CA GLY A 541 -11.34 -2.80 -16.30
C GLY A 541 -11.08 -2.77 -17.81
N THR A 542 -10.99 -1.58 -18.40
CA THR A 542 -10.59 -1.38 -19.80
C THR A 542 -9.18 -1.92 -20.06
N ILE A 543 -8.17 -1.45 -19.33
CA ILE A 543 -6.76 -1.79 -19.58
C ILE A 543 -6.44 -3.25 -19.19
N LEU A 544 -6.93 -3.70 -18.03
CA LEU A 544 -6.51 -4.98 -17.44
C LEU A 544 -7.33 -6.18 -17.92
N ILE A 545 -8.53 -5.95 -18.47
CA ILE A 545 -9.47 -7.02 -18.87
C ILE A 545 -9.94 -6.87 -20.32
N ARG A 546 -10.51 -5.72 -20.71
CA ARG A 546 -11.11 -5.56 -22.06
C ARG A 546 -10.06 -5.53 -23.17
N ASP A 547 -9.02 -4.72 -23.00
CA ASP A 547 -7.98 -4.49 -24.00
C ASP A 547 -6.78 -5.43 -23.82
N ASN A 548 -6.75 -6.20 -22.72
CA ASN A 548 -5.74 -7.20 -22.43
C ASN A 548 -5.97 -8.48 -23.24
N LYS A 549 -5.15 -8.69 -24.27
CA LYS A 549 -5.20 -9.86 -25.16
C LYS A 549 -4.69 -11.16 -24.52
N ASN A 550 -4.01 -11.10 -23.37
CA ASN A 550 -3.44 -12.27 -22.71
C ASN A 550 -3.48 -12.09 -21.18
N SER A 551 -4.47 -12.70 -20.52
CA SER A 551 -4.60 -12.70 -19.06
C SER A 551 -3.42 -13.34 -18.31
N LEU A 552 -2.55 -14.07 -19.00
CA LEU A 552 -1.32 -14.65 -18.46
C LEU A 552 -0.06 -13.83 -18.82
N SER A 553 -0.21 -12.62 -19.38
CA SER A 553 0.93 -11.73 -19.62
C SER A 553 1.50 -11.18 -18.31
N ALA A 554 2.82 -11.22 -18.18
CA ALA A 554 3.59 -10.62 -17.09
C ALA A 554 4.28 -9.31 -17.52
N GLU A 555 3.80 -8.68 -18.60
CA GLU A 555 4.32 -7.40 -19.10
C GLU A 555 3.95 -6.22 -18.17
N TYR A 556 4.79 -5.18 -18.16
CA TYR A 556 4.57 -3.99 -17.35
C TYR A 556 3.37 -3.16 -17.84
N VAL A 557 2.28 -3.18 -17.08
CA VAL A 557 1.14 -2.27 -17.30
C VAL A 557 1.50 -0.85 -16.84
N SER A 558 2.14 -0.09 -17.73
CA SER A 558 2.50 1.32 -17.53
C SER A 558 1.31 2.24 -17.80
N ASP A 559 0.47 2.48 -16.78
CA ASP A 559 -0.55 3.53 -16.83
C ASP A 559 -0.52 4.40 -15.54
N PRO A 560 -0.34 5.73 -15.67
CA PRO A 560 -0.12 6.61 -14.53
C PRO A 560 -1.36 6.84 -13.66
N LEU A 561 -2.58 6.55 -14.16
CA LEU A 561 -3.77 6.57 -13.31
C LEU A 561 -3.83 5.28 -12.50
N LEU A 562 -3.66 4.11 -13.12
CA LEU A 562 -3.75 2.82 -12.45
C LEU A 562 -2.75 2.70 -11.29
N SER A 563 -1.51 3.14 -11.48
CA SER A 563 -0.44 3.07 -10.46
C SER A 563 -0.57 4.14 -9.36
N VAL A 564 -0.88 5.40 -9.70
CA VAL A 564 -0.82 6.51 -8.73
C VAL A 564 -2.16 6.85 -8.09
N PHE A 565 -3.29 6.68 -8.78
CA PHE A 565 -4.59 7.12 -8.23
C PHE A 565 -4.99 6.44 -6.91
N PRO A 566 -4.73 5.14 -6.64
CA PRO A 566 -5.02 4.54 -5.34
C PRO A 566 -4.36 5.29 -4.18
N PHE A 567 -3.09 5.71 -4.33
CA PHE A 567 -2.40 6.54 -3.34
C PHE A 567 -3.05 7.92 -3.15
N ILE A 568 -3.57 8.52 -4.24
CA ILE A 568 -4.25 9.82 -4.19
C ILE A 568 -5.61 9.74 -3.47
N CYS A 569 -6.24 8.57 -3.36
CA CYS A 569 -7.51 8.42 -2.64
C CYS A 569 -7.42 8.85 -1.16
N ASP A 570 -6.27 8.66 -0.51
CA ASP A 570 -6.00 9.11 0.87
C ASP A 570 -5.30 10.49 0.94
N GLN A 571 -5.09 11.17 -0.20
CA GLN A 571 -4.58 12.55 -0.27
C GLN A 571 -5.75 13.53 -0.45
N HIS A 572 -6.55 13.72 0.59
CA HIS A 572 -7.82 14.47 0.51
C HIS A 572 -7.69 15.90 -0.04
N ASP A 573 -6.57 16.56 0.22
CA ASP A 573 -6.27 17.92 -0.25
C ASP A 573 -5.96 17.98 -1.76
N ILE A 574 -5.27 16.98 -2.31
CA ILE A 574 -5.10 16.79 -3.76
C ILE A 574 -6.46 16.46 -4.41
N MET A 575 -7.24 15.58 -3.78
CA MET A 575 -8.58 15.20 -4.22
C MET A 575 -9.56 16.39 -4.23
N ASP A 576 -9.45 17.34 -3.29
CA ASP A 576 -10.21 18.60 -3.32
C ASP A 576 -9.86 19.48 -4.53
N VAL A 577 -8.58 19.56 -4.92
CA VAL A 577 -8.16 20.27 -6.14
C VAL A 577 -8.72 19.60 -7.39
N MET A 578 -8.66 18.26 -7.47
CA MET A 578 -9.31 17.50 -8.54
C MET A 578 -10.81 17.76 -8.60
N LEU A 579 -11.50 17.71 -7.45
CA LEU A 579 -12.94 17.87 -7.32
C LEU A 579 -13.40 19.28 -7.72
N LYS A 580 -12.63 20.32 -7.35
CA LYS A 580 -12.85 21.71 -7.78
C LYS A 580 -12.84 21.83 -9.31
N LEU A 581 -11.87 21.21 -9.98
CA LEU A 581 -11.71 21.31 -11.43
C LEU A 581 -12.70 20.42 -12.20
N TRP A 582 -13.04 19.25 -11.65
CA TRP A 582 -14.05 18.37 -12.22
C TRP A 582 -15.44 19.02 -12.27
N LYS A 583 -15.82 19.81 -11.25
CA LYS A 583 -17.08 20.57 -11.21
C LYS A 583 -17.26 21.50 -12.40
N ALA A 584 -16.20 22.16 -12.84
CA ALA A 584 -16.25 23.05 -14.01
C ALA A 584 -16.61 22.27 -15.30
N LYS A 585 -16.11 21.03 -15.43
CA LYS A 585 -16.37 20.15 -16.58
C LYS A 585 -17.71 19.40 -16.48
N LYS A 586 -18.24 19.18 -15.27
CA LYS A 586 -19.43 18.34 -15.00
C LYS A 586 -20.65 18.66 -15.87
N LYS A 587 -20.94 19.93 -16.16
CA LYS A 587 -22.09 20.31 -17.02
C LYS A 587 -21.87 19.94 -18.50
N LEU A 588 -20.64 20.06 -19.00
CA LEU A 588 -20.28 19.69 -20.37
C LEU A 588 -20.28 18.15 -20.54
N LEU A 589 -19.78 17.44 -19.54
CA LEU A 589 -19.68 15.99 -19.52
C LEU A 589 -21.00 15.25 -19.34
N ALA A 590 -22.06 15.92 -18.86
CA ALA A 590 -23.38 15.31 -18.67
C ALA A 590 -24.04 14.81 -19.97
N LYS A 591 -23.54 15.20 -21.15
CA LYS A 591 -23.97 14.71 -22.48
C LYS A 591 -22.99 13.72 -23.14
N LYS A 592 -21.90 13.37 -22.46
CA LYS A 592 -20.83 12.51 -22.98
C LYS A 592 -21.02 11.06 -22.56
N THR A 593 -20.50 10.13 -23.36
CA THR A 593 -20.48 8.69 -23.01
C THR A 593 -19.56 8.43 -21.81
N GLU A 594 -19.77 7.31 -21.12
CA GLU A 594 -18.96 6.91 -19.96
C GLU A 594 -17.47 6.70 -20.33
N ALA A 595 -17.19 6.28 -21.57
CA ALA A 595 -15.85 6.21 -22.15
C ALA A 595 -15.20 7.60 -22.28
N GLU A 596 -15.91 8.58 -22.87
CA GLU A 596 -15.42 9.96 -22.99
C GLU A 596 -15.28 10.65 -21.62
N GLN A 597 -16.20 10.39 -20.69
CA GLN A 597 -16.10 10.87 -19.30
C GLN A 597 -14.86 10.29 -18.60
N THR A 598 -14.54 9.02 -18.84
CA THR A 598 -13.34 8.36 -18.32
C THR A 598 -12.05 8.91 -18.95
N ALA A 599 -12.08 9.22 -20.25
CA ALA A 599 -10.97 9.89 -20.92
C ALA A 599 -10.73 11.31 -20.36
N GLU A 600 -11.79 12.08 -20.13
CA GLU A 600 -11.68 13.41 -19.51
C GLU A 600 -11.29 13.33 -18.02
N PHE A 601 -11.68 12.27 -17.31
CA PHE A 601 -11.20 12.02 -15.95
C PHE A 601 -9.69 11.74 -15.94
N PHE A 602 -9.20 10.88 -16.82
CA PHE A 602 -7.76 10.64 -17.00
C PHE A 602 -7.02 11.93 -17.36
N GLN A 603 -7.52 12.72 -18.31
CA GLN A 603 -6.93 14.02 -18.67
C GLN A 603 -6.96 15.03 -17.51
N THR A 604 -8.00 15.00 -16.67
CA THR A 604 -8.08 15.84 -15.47
C THR A 604 -7.06 15.39 -14.42
N PHE A 605 -6.94 14.10 -14.16
CA PHE A 605 -5.96 13.52 -13.23
C PHE A 605 -4.52 13.82 -13.64
N VAL A 606 -4.18 13.56 -14.91
CA VAL A 606 -2.82 13.82 -15.45
C VAL A 606 -2.49 15.30 -15.33
N HIS A 607 -3.40 16.21 -15.71
CA HIS A 607 -3.20 17.66 -15.54
C HIS A 607 -3.44 18.18 -14.10
N THR A 608 -3.52 17.33 -13.08
CA THR A 608 -3.65 17.77 -11.67
C THR A 608 -2.84 16.88 -10.72
N ALA A 609 -3.46 15.85 -10.14
CA ALA A 609 -2.90 15.02 -9.08
C ALA A 609 -1.60 14.31 -9.48
N PHE A 610 -1.43 13.93 -10.75
CA PHE A 610 -0.20 13.31 -11.23
C PHE A 610 1.00 14.28 -11.11
N PHE A 611 0.88 15.50 -11.64
CA PHE A 611 1.93 16.52 -11.47
C PHE A 611 2.13 16.92 -10.01
N ILE A 612 1.05 17.06 -9.23
CA ILE A 612 1.13 17.41 -7.80
C ILE A 612 1.86 16.30 -7.01
N ARG A 613 1.68 15.02 -7.36
CA ARG A 613 2.39 13.89 -6.76
C ARG A 613 3.89 13.87 -7.07
N GLY A 614 4.27 14.38 -8.24
CA GLY A 614 5.66 14.53 -8.67
C GLY A 614 6.42 15.70 -8.03
N ILE A 615 5.74 16.60 -7.31
CA ILE A 615 6.37 17.66 -6.53
C ILE A 615 6.83 17.07 -5.18
N GLN A 616 8.09 17.28 -4.82
CA GLN A 616 8.60 16.91 -3.50
C GLN A 616 7.93 17.76 -2.43
N MET A 617 7.16 17.12 -1.56
CA MET A 617 6.26 17.77 -0.61
C MET A 617 6.15 16.91 0.67
N ILE A 618 5.86 17.55 1.81
CA ILE A 618 5.61 16.88 3.09
C ILE A 618 4.40 15.94 2.94
N SER A 619 4.45 14.76 3.56
CA SER A 619 3.34 13.80 3.61
C SER A 619 2.04 14.44 4.10
N TYR A 620 0.91 13.95 3.61
CA TYR A 620 -0.39 14.30 4.18
C TYR A 620 -0.56 13.61 5.53
N ASP A 621 -0.79 14.39 6.58
CA ASP A 621 -1.34 13.91 7.84
C ASP A 621 -2.48 14.83 8.24
N ILE A 622 -3.66 14.26 8.52
CA ILE A 622 -4.82 15.03 8.98
C ILE A 622 -4.66 15.52 10.43
N LYS A 623 -3.73 14.93 11.20
CA LYS A 623 -3.46 15.30 12.60
C LYS A 623 -2.64 16.59 12.69
N ASP A 624 -1.66 16.78 11.80
CA ASP A 624 -0.72 17.91 11.81
C ASP A 624 -1.19 19.14 10.98
N ASP A 625 -1.68 20.17 11.66
CA ASP A 625 -2.08 21.44 11.03
C ASP A 625 -0.91 22.24 10.42
N VAL A 626 0.34 22.02 10.86
CA VAL A 626 1.52 22.68 10.30
C VAL A 626 1.87 22.05 8.95
N ALA A 627 1.90 20.72 8.87
CA ALA A 627 2.08 20.00 7.61
C ALA A 627 0.98 20.36 6.59
N LEU A 628 -0.28 20.37 7.00
CA LEU A 628 -1.41 20.78 6.15
C LEU A 628 -1.29 22.24 5.67
N SER A 629 -0.84 23.16 6.53
CA SER A 629 -0.61 24.56 6.16
C SER A 629 0.51 24.71 5.13
N ILE A 630 1.63 23.99 5.29
CA ILE A 630 2.75 24.01 4.33
C ILE A 630 2.33 23.40 2.98
N ARG A 631 1.58 22.29 2.99
CA ARG A 631 1.01 21.69 1.78
C ARG A 631 0.04 22.65 1.07
N HIS A 632 -0.84 23.31 1.84
CA HIS A 632 -1.76 24.32 1.29
C HIS A 632 -1.00 25.48 0.62
N GLN A 633 0.04 26.03 1.27
CA GLN A 633 0.88 27.08 0.70
C GLN A 633 1.59 26.61 -0.58
N THR A 634 2.07 25.36 -0.60
CA THR A 634 2.69 24.73 -1.79
C THR A 634 1.69 24.59 -2.94
N PHE A 635 0.40 24.35 -2.65
CA PHE A 635 -0.64 24.26 -3.67
C PHE A 635 -1.14 25.62 -4.18
N LEU A 636 -1.02 26.72 -3.43
CA LEU A 636 -1.61 28.01 -3.83
C LEU A 636 -1.17 28.49 -5.24
N PRO A 637 0.14 28.47 -5.62
CA PRO A 637 0.56 28.81 -6.98
C PRO A 637 0.02 27.85 -8.05
N ILE A 638 -0.06 26.56 -7.72
CA ILE A 638 -0.57 25.51 -8.62
C ILE A 638 -2.06 25.73 -8.90
N ILE A 639 -2.84 25.96 -7.83
CA ILE A 639 -4.27 26.24 -7.87
C ILE A 639 -4.54 27.54 -8.64
N ASP A 640 -3.74 28.58 -8.44
CA ASP A 640 -3.84 29.84 -9.18
C ASP A 640 -3.58 29.65 -10.69
N ALA A 641 -2.49 28.97 -11.06
CA ALA A 641 -2.18 28.66 -12.45
C ALA A 641 -3.26 27.78 -13.11
N LEU A 642 -3.86 26.84 -12.37
CA LEU A 642 -4.99 26.03 -12.82
C LEU A 642 -6.25 26.87 -13.03
N ASN A 643 -6.60 27.78 -12.11
CA ASN A 643 -7.77 28.66 -12.25
C ASN A 643 -7.62 29.64 -13.42
N LYS A 644 -6.39 30.11 -13.70
CA LYS A 644 -6.07 31.03 -14.80
C LYS A 644 -5.88 30.33 -16.16
N GLY A 645 -5.90 29.00 -16.20
CA GLY A 645 -5.61 28.22 -17.42
C GLY A 645 -4.13 28.20 -17.83
N LEU A 646 -3.25 28.82 -17.05
CA LEU A 646 -1.81 28.96 -17.33
C LEU A 646 -0.97 27.76 -16.84
N PHE A 647 -1.61 26.71 -16.33
CA PHE A 647 -0.93 25.56 -15.72
C PHE A 647 0.16 24.91 -16.58
N LYS A 648 0.00 24.87 -17.92
CA LYS A 648 1.06 24.37 -18.82
C LYS A 648 2.32 25.26 -18.81
N GLN A 649 2.16 26.58 -18.73
CA GLN A 649 3.26 27.53 -18.58
C GLN A 649 3.89 27.44 -17.18
N PHE A 650 3.08 27.24 -16.15
CA PHE A 650 3.56 27.02 -14.79
C PHE A 650 4.48 25.78 -14.71
N ILE A 651 4.06 24.64 -15.29
CA ILE A 651 4.90 23.42 -15.36
C ILE A 651 6.18 23.66 -16.16
N ALA A 652 6.09 24.33 -17.32
CA ALA A 652 7.25 24.59 -18.18
C ALA A 652 8.36 25.41 -17.48
N ASN A 653 8.01 26.17 -16.45
CA ASN A 653 8.93 26.95 -15.63
C ASN A 653 9.42 26.20 -14.36
N GLN A 654 8.97 24.97 -14.10
CA GLN A 654 9.47 24.16 -12.98
C GLN A 654 10.69 23.35 -13.39
N LYS A 655 11.63 23.16 -12.44
CA LYS A 655 12.71 22.17 -12.58
C LYS A 655 12.15 20.77 -12.37
N CYS A 656 12.12 19.95 -13.42
CA CYS A 656 11.71 18.55 -13.37
C CYS A 656 12.89 17.61 -13.64
N LEU A 657 12.76 16.36 -13.16
CA LEU A 657 13.62 15.24 -13.56
C LEU A 657 12.93 14.45 -14.68
N PRO A 658 13.68 13.69 -15.51
CA PRO A 658 13.10 12.76 -16.47
C PRO A 658 12.18 11.75 -15.77
N VAL A 659 11.01 11.50 -16.37
CA VAL A 659 10.02 10.53 -15.85
C VAL A 659 10.50 9.11 -16.17
N ASN A 660 10.88 8.34 -15.15
CA ASN A 660 11.09 6.91 -15.31
C ASN A 660 9.71 6.21 -15.40
N ILE A 661 9.38 5.65 -16.56
CA ILE A 661 8.07 5.03 -16.80
C ILE A 661 7.81 3.80 -15.90
N LEU A 662 8.87 3.12 -15.45
CA LEU A 662 8.77 1.96 -14.55
C LEU A 662 8.25 2.36 -13.16
N ASP A 663 8.52 3.58 -12.68
CA ASP A 663 7.99 4.10 -11.40
C ASP A 663 6.46 4.31 -11.43
N TYR A 664 5.84 4.21 -12.62
CA TYR A 664 4.42 4.38 -12.87
C TYR A 664 3.75 3.14 -13.48
N SER A 665 4.43 1.99 -13.43
CA SER A 665 3.81 0.69 -13.70
C SER A 665 2.90 0.25 -12.55
N LEU A 666 1.85 -0.51 -12.86
CA LEU A 666 0.98 -1.12 -11.86
C LEU A 666 1.71 -2.24 -11.10
N ASP A 667 1.86 -2.07 -9.79
CA ASP A 667 2.42 -3.09 -8.91
C ASP A 667 1.31 -3.97 -8.33
N LEU A 668 1.24 -5.22 -8.79
CA LEU A 668 0.32 -6.27 -8.30
C LEU A 668 0.94 -7.16 -7.21
N LEU A 669 2.16 -6.87 -6.76
CA LEU A 669 2.92 -7.65 -5.76
C LEU A 669 3.45 -6.78 -4.59
N GLY A 670 3.03 -5.52 -4.52
CA GLY A 670 3.47 -4.53 -3.54
C GLY A 670 2.79 -4.64 -2.17
N SER A 671 2.98 -3.63 -1.32
CA SER A 671 2.42 -3.56 0.04
C SER A 671 0.89 -3.40 0.12
N HIS A 672 0.18 -3.48 -1.00
CA HIS A 672 -1.26 -3.26 -1.11
C HIS A 672 -1.98 -4.40 -1.85
N SER A 673 -1.25 -5.35 -2.44
CA SER A 673 -1.79 -6.61 -2.96
C SER A 673 -1.95 -7.60 -1.81
N ILE A 674 -3.14 -7.61 -1.19
CA ILE A 674 -3.46 -8.47 -0.05
C ILE A 674 -3.78 -9.90 -0.52
N ASP A 675 -2.83 -10.81 -0.29
CA ASP A 675 -3.02 -12.22 0.12
C ASP A 675 -1.71 -12.73 0.79
#